data_AF-A0AA38U2J5-F1
#
_entry.id   AF-A0AA38U2J5-F1
#
_cell.length_a   1.000
_cell.length_b   1.000
_cell.length_c   1.000
_cell.angle_alpha   90.00
_cell.angle_beta   90.00
_cell.angle_gamma   90.00
#
_symmetry.space_group_name_H-M   'P 1'
#
loop_
_entity.id
_entity.type
_entity.pdbx_description
1 polymer ?
#
loop_
_entity_poly.entity_id
_entity_poly.type
_entity_poly.pdbx_seq_one_letter_code
_entity_poly.pdbx_strand_id
1 'polypeptide(L)'
;MYISMIPFRLFRIKEASTNATITEDLEKLFNDWYEDFDETDRTSTSSDRASTSNTSTSAELPENSSSATPSEPSHTEPIPDVPTLIATLSPTEPSDPNSSIDLISVPSAIPSELSETAHEVIHEDLNQSQSLQEITSNINLPHAVKWTKDHPQTQIIGDLTEGVKTRANFLFACFVSKIDPKKVTEALTDPFWVEAMQDELLQFERNNVWYLSLLPNGKVVIGTKWVFRNKMDKNGVVIRNNARLVAQGYWQEEGIDYEETFAPVARLEAIRIFLAYAAHKGFKVYQMDVKLAFLNGKLKEEVYVKQHMGLRYPNHVYFLDKALYGHKQAPRAWYERLSTFLLSHNFHRGMTDITLFYKKLNDDIMLVQVYVDDIISGSTDTSMCKEFESLMQSEFEMSMMGELTFFLGLQVKQSAEGIFINQAKYVQDLLKKYNLSEVSPMRTPMATGLKPHKDLSGASVECKLYRGMIGSLLYLTTSRSDIMFATCLCSRFQSNPKESNLSVVKRILRYLNKTPTLGLWYPLFSGFDLLAYTDSDYGGCQVDRKSTSGSCQFLEGKLVSWSSKKQNCVSTSTAEVEYVAAANCCSQALWMQTQLRDYGYTFNKIPILDDSKSAIAISTNPVQHYKTKHIDIRYHFLKHHVEEGNAEMYFVNTEYQLADLFTKALNEKRFNFLVEKLGMSYP
;
A
#
# COMPACT_ATOMS: atom_id res chain seq x y z
N MET A 1 -40.57 4.78 -7.46
CA MET A 1 -41.20 3.55 -8.00
C MET A 1 -40.75 2.40 -7.10
N TYR A 2 -41.65 1.77 -6.34
CA TYR A 2 -41.26 0.89 -5.24
C TYR A 2 -40.71 -0.46 -5.73
N ILE A 3 -39.45 -0.75 -5.41
CA ILE A 3 -38.96 -2.13 -5.35
C ILE A 3 -39.50 -2.73 -4.04
N SER A 4 -40.41 -3.70 -4.16
CA SER A 4 -40.96 -4.38 -2.99
C SER A 4 -39.92 -5.35 -2.43
N MET A 5 -39.28 -4.99 -1.31
CA MET A 5 -38.70 -5.97 -0.39
C MET A 5 -39.78 -6.97 0.06
N ILE A 6 -39.34 -8.08 0.67
CA ILE A 6 -40.13 -9.12 1.34
C ILE A 6 -40.75 -10.17 0.35
N PRO A 7 -40.41 -11.47 0.49
CA PRO A 7 -39.20 -12.01 1.14
C PRO A 7 -38.59 -13.30 0.53
N PHE A 8 -37.36 -13.62 0.93
CA PHE A 8 -36.91 -15.02 1.08
C PHE A 8 -37.70 -15.72 2.20
N ARG A 9 -38.98 -16.04 1.98
CA ARG A 9 -39.85 -16.64 3.03
C ARG A 9 -39.42 -18.05 3.45
N LEU A 10 -38.60 -18.71 2.64
CA LEU A 10 -38.04 -20.05 2.87
C LEU A 10 -37.22 -20.18 4.16
N PHE A 11 -36.62 -19.09 4.68
CA PHE A 11 -35.70 -19.17 5.83
C PHE A 11 -36.30 -18.81 7.20
N ARG A 12 -37.56 -18.34 7.27
CA ARG A 12 -38.27 -18.10 8.54
C ARG A 12 -39.41 -19.09 8.84
N ILE A 13 -39.50 -20.18 8.08
CA ILE A 13 -40.44 -21.29 8.31
C ILE A 13 -39.63 -22.58 8.54
N LYS A 14 -38.70 -22.55 9.52
CA LYS A 14 -37.95 -23.73 9.96
C LYS A 14 -38.17 -24.08 11.45
N GLU A 15 -38.98 -23.29 12.15
CA GLU A 15 -39.47 -23.60 13.52
C GLU A 15 -40.93 -24.10 13.53
N ALA A 16 -41.60 -24.22 12.37
CA ALA A 16 -43.05 -24.44 12.32
C ALA A 16 -43.57 -25.27 11.12
N SER A 17 -43.02 -26.47 10.87
CA SER A 17 -43.79 -27.62 10.33
C SER A 17 -42.96 -28.91 10.25
N THR A 18 -43.27 -29.91 11.06
CA THR A 18 -42.87 -31.31 10.82
C THR A 18 -43.90 -31.98 9.90
N ASN A 19 -43.56 -32.15 8.62
CA ASN A 19 -44.25 -33.09 7.70
C ASN A 19 -43.34 -33.42 6.51
N ALA A 20 -43.13 -34.71 6.24
CA ALA A 20 -42.11 -35.18 5.29
C ALA A 20 -42.51 -35.07 3.80
N THR A 21 -43.79 -34.91 3.50
CA THR A 21 -44.34 -35.00 2.13
C THR A 21 -43.96 -33.81 1.24
N ILE A 22 -43.63 -32.65 1.81
CA ILE A 22 -43.26 -31.44 1.04
C ILE A 22 -41.85 -31.55 0.44
N THR A 23 -41.00 -32.43 1.01
CA THR A 23 -39.59 -32.57 0.58
C THR A 23 -39.45 -33.23 -0.80
N GLU A 24 -40.27 -34.24 -1.12
CA GLU A 24 -40.16 -35.03 -2.35
C GLU A 24 -40.57 -34.21 -3.60
N ASP A 25 -41.63 -33.40 -3.51
CA ASP A 25 -42.04 -32.49 -4.61
C ASP A 25 -40.99 -31.39 -4.88
N LEU A 26 -40.24 -30.97 -3.85
CA LEU A 26 -39.17 -29.97 -3.98
C LEU A 26 -37.89 -30.55 -4.59
N GLU A 27 -37.50 -31.78 -4.23
CA GLU A 27 -36.40 -32.48 -4.90
C GLU A 27 -36.74 -32.76 -6.37
N LYS A 28 -37.99 -33.09 -6.67
CA LYS A 28 -38.45 -33.28 -8.05
C LYS A 28 -38.34 -32.00 -8.88
N LEU A 29 -38.88 -30.87 -8.39
CA LEU A 29 -38.74 -29.56 -9.05
C LEU A 29 -37.28 -29.10 -9.22
N PHE A 30 -36.37 -29.54 -8.32
CA PHE A 30 -34.94 -29.26 -8.44
C PHE A 30 -34.25 -30.12 -9.52
N ASN A 31 -34.66 -31.38 -9.67
CA ASN A 31 -34.13 -32.29 -10.69
C ASN A 31 -34.68 -31.98 -12.10
N ASP A 32 -35.97 -31.66 -12.22
CA ASP A 32 -36.59 -31.24 -13.49
C ASP A 32 -35.87 -29.97 -14.05
N TRP A 33 -35.43 -29.06 -13.16
CA TRP A 33 -34.63 -27.88 -13.52
C TRP A 33 -33.16 -28.19 -13.92
N TYR A 34 -32.65 -29.37 -13.57
CA TYR A 34 -31.26 -29.76 -13.82
C TYR A 34 -31.04 -30.32 -15.23
N GLU A 35 -32.02 -31.01 -15.81
CA GLU A 35 -31.92 -31.56 -17.18
C GLU A 35 -32.04 -30.46 -18.25
N ASP A 36 -32.95 -29.48 -18.06
CA ASP A 36 -33.07 -28.26 -18.90
C ASP A 36 -31.74 -27.48 -19.01
N PHE A 37 -30.88 -27.56 -18.00
CA PHE A 37 -29.59 -26.87 -17.99
C PHE A 37 -28.55 -27.56 -18.90
N ASP A 38 -28.47 -28.90 -18.86
CA ASP A 38 -27.40 -29.67 -19.51
C ASP A 38 -27.59 -29.80 -21.04
N GLU A 39 -28.81 -29.62 -21.56
CA GLU A 39 -29.02 -29.49 -23.02
C GLU A 39 -28.41 -28.20 -23.60
N THR A 40 -28.44 -27.09 -22.84
CA THR A 40 -28.01 -25.79 -23.38
C THR A 40 -26.49 -25.69 -23.58
N ASP A 41 -25.68 -26.27 -22.69
CA ASP A 41 -24.21 -26.18 -22.76
C ASP A 41 -23.63 -27.08 -23.88
N ARG A 42 -24.32 -28.18 -24.21
CA ARG A 42 -23.91 -29.17 -25.25
C ARG A 42 -23.96 -28.65 -26.68
N THR A 43 -24.67 -27.56 -26.96
CA THR A 43 -24.86 -27.05 -28.35
C THR A 43 -23.75 -26.12 -28.84
N SER A 44 -22.81 -25.73 -27.98
CA SER A 44 -21.85 -24.65 -28.24
C SER A 44 -20.47 -25.09 -28.78
N THR A 45 -20.17 -26.39 -28.85
CA THR A 45 -18.78 -26.89 -29.00
C THR A 45 -18.59 -28.04 -30.01
N SER A 46 -19.02 -27.87 -31.28
CA SER A 46 -18.47 -28.71 -32.37
C SER A 46 -18.48 -28.06 -33.78
N SER A 47 -17.32 -27.57 -34.23
CA SER A 47 -16.96 -27.45 -35.66
C SER A 47 -15.47 -27.13 -35.85
N ASP A 48 -14.78 -27.95 -36.65
CA ASP A 48 -13.45 -27.74 -37.24
C ASP A 48 -12.23 -27.50 -36.29
N ARG A 49 -10.99 -27.92 -36.62
CA ARG A 49 -10.47 -28.58 -37.84
C ARG A 49 -9.29 -29.51 -37.52
N ALA A 50 -9.02 -30.46 -38.42
CA ALA A 50 -8.01 -31.51 -38.22
C ALA A 50 -6.62 -31.19 -38.82
N SER A 51 -5.58 -31.75 -38.19
CA SER A 51 -4.31 -32.27 -38.74
C SER A 51 -3.51 -31.45 -39.77
N THR A 52 -2.22 -31.23 -39.46
CA THR A 52 -1.13 -31.90 -40.22
C THR A 52 0.17 -31.95 -39.39
N SER A 53 1.07 -32.87 -39.76
CA SER A 53 2.38 -33.09 -39.13
C SER A 53 3.54 -32.67 -40.04
N ASN A 54 4.73 -32.39 -39.50
CA ASN A 54 5.94 -33.17 -39.79
C ASN A 54 7.26 -32.66 -39.15
N THR A 55 8.06 -33.65 -38.73
CA THR A 55 9.53 -33.81 -38.68
C THR A 55 10.53 -32.64 -38.77
N SER A 56 11.47 -32.61 -37.79
CA SER A 56 12.95 -32.53 -37.89
C SER A 56 13.64 -31.37 -38.69
N THR A 57 14.93 -31.04 -38.56
CA THR A 57 16.11 -31.81 -38.11
C THR A 57 17.24 -30.89 -37.56
N SER A 58 18.28 -31.48 -36.96
CA SER A 58 19.47 -30.84 -36.37
C SER A 58 20.55 -30.38 -37.36
N ALA A 59 21.35 -29.38 -36.95
CA ALA A 59 22.78 -29.19 -37.23
C ALA A 59 23.30 -28.19 -36.16
N GLU A 60 24.24 -28.48 -35.26
CA GLU A 60 25.67 -28.84 -35.39
C GLU A 60 26.62 -27.65 -35.68
N LEU A 61 27.82 -27.75 -35.09
CA LEU A 61 28.83 -26.69 -34.96
C LEU A 61 29.87 -26.75 -36.11
N PRO A 62 30.87 -25.86 -36.14
CA PRO A 62 32.15 -26.30 -35.55
C PRO A 62 32.92 -25.23 -34.75
N GLU A 63 34.08 -25.67 -34.26
CA GLU A 63 35.10 -25.00 -33.43
C GLU A 63 35.91 -23.93 -34.25
N ASN A 64 37.00 -23.27 -33.81
CA ASN A 64 38.05 -23.66 -32.85
C ASN A 64 39.02 -22.50 -32.47
N SER A 65 39.63 -22.57 -31.27
CA SER A 65 40.92 -21.95 -30.83
C SER A 65 41.11 -20.41 -30.94
N SER A 66 42.10 -19.73 -30.33
CA SER A 66 43.26 -20.14 -29.50
C SER A 66 43.59 -19.09 -28.38
N SER A 67 44.56 -19.41 -27.52
CA SER A 67 44.96 -18.70 -26.28
C SER A 67 45.93 -17.51 -26.41
N ALA A 68 45.89 -16.56 -25.45
CA ALA A 68 47.10 -15.86 -24.92
C ALA A 68 46.85 -15.09 -23.58
N THR A 69 47.87 -15.09 -22.70
CA THR A 69 48.09 -14.29 -21.46
C THR A 69 49.62 -14.06 -21.32
N PRO A 70 50.19 -13.25 -20.39
CA PRO A 70 49.66 -12.51 -19.23
C PRO A 70 49.81 -10.96 -19.44
N SER A 71 50.20 -10.01 -18.56
CA SER A 71 50.70 -9.96 -17.15
C SER A 71 50.57 -8.54 -16.56
N GLU A 72 50.72 -8.42 -15.23
CA GLU A 72 50.89 -7.15 -14.49
C GLU A 72 52.35 -6.62 -14.54
N PRO A 73 52.62 -5.37 -14.10
CA PRO A 73 53.14 -5.21 -12.73
C PRO A 73 52.62 -3.96 -11.96
N SER A 74 53.01 -3.85 -10.69
CA SER A 74 52.62 -2.83 -9.70
C SER A 74 53.70 -1.77 -9.42
N HIS A 75 53.33 -0.63 -8.81
CA HIS A 75 54.22 0.28 -8.04
C HIS A 75 53.40 1.15 -7.06
N THR A 76 54.08 1.81 -6.09
CA THR A 76 53.47 2.35 -4.84
C THR A 76 54.17 3.65 -4.38
N GLU A 77 53.57 4.34 -3.37
CA GLU A 77 54.11 5.44 -2.52
C GLU A 77 54.16 6.88 -3.10
N PRO A 78 54.18 7.95 -2.26
CA PRO A 78 53.60 8.12 -0.91
C PRO A 78 52.76 9.42 -0.73
N ILE A 79 52.37 9.74 0.52
CA ILE A 79 51.45 10.83 0.93
C ILE A 79 52.20 11.98 1.67
N PRO A 80 51.72 13.23 1.61
CA PRO A 80 51.89 14.23 2.67
C PRO A 80 50.56 14.75 3.28
N ASP A 81 50.65 15.40 4.45
CA ASP A 81 49.59 15.49 5.47
C ASP A 81 48.46 16.55 5.32
N VAL A 82 47.49 16.41 6.23
CA VAL A 82 46.26 17.21 6.42
C VAL A 82 46.42 18.25 7.54
N PRO A 83 45.80 19.44 7.42
CA PRO A 83 45.39 20.25 8.58
C PRO A 83 43.86 20.16 8.83
N THR A 84 43.49 19.83 10.06
CA THR A 84 42.09 19.73 10.53
C THR A 84 41.55 21.10 10.95
N LEU A 85 40.30 21.43 10.61
CA LEU A 85 39.52 22.47 11.30
C LEU A 85 38.07 22.03 11.54
N ILE A 86 37.61 22.27 12.78
CA ILE A 86 36.22 22.15 13.24
C ILE A 86 35.85 23.54 13.78
N ALA A 87 34.73 24.12 13.34
CA ALA A 87 33.98 25.10 14.13
C ALA A 87 32.58 25.36 13.59
N THR A 88 31.63 25.42 14.52
CA THR A 88 30.27 25.98 14.38
C THR A 88 30.28 27.46 13.96
N LEU A 89 29.27 27.88 13.17
CA LEU A 89 28.85 29.28 13.08
C LEU A 89 27.33 29.40 13.13
N SER A 90 26.83 30.18 14.07
CA SER A 90 25.43 30.61 14.16
C SER A 90 25.27 31.96 13.45
N PRO A 91 24.20 32.21 12.67
CA PRO A 91 23.92 33.54 12.14
C PRO A 91 23.59 34.53 13.27
N THR A 92 23.99 35.79 13.10
CA THR A 92 23.65 36.91 13.99
C THR A 92 22.69 37.86 13.26
N GLU A 93 21.75 38.48 13.97
CA GLU A 93 20.83 39.47 13.40
C GLU A 93 21.53 40.78 12.99
N PRO A 94 20.99 41.47 11.97
CA PRO A 94 21.19 42.91 11.81
C PRO A 94 19.85 43.69 11.80
N SER A 95 19.51 44.24 12.96
CA SER A 95 18.81 45.52 13.20
C SER A 95 17.94 46.15 12.08
N ASP A 96 16.66 46.31 12.40
CA ASP A 96 15.69 47.21 11.77
C ASP A 96 15.96 48.70 12.09
N PRO A 97 15.57 49.66 11.23
CA PRO A 97 15.14 50.97 11.75
C PRO A 97 13.98 51.64 10.99
N ASN A 98 12.83 51.78 11.66
CA ASN A 98 11.90 52.94 11.69
C ASN A 98 11.31 53.54 10.37
N SER A 99 10.05 53.99 10.31
CA SER A 99 8.92 53.93 11.26
C SER A 99 7.62 54.54 10.66
N SER A 100 6.51 54.40 11.40
CA SER A 100 5.44 55.40 11.60
C SER A 100 4.17 55.42 10.71
N ILE A 101 3.03 55.21 11.42
CA ILE A 101 1.77 55.99 11.35
C ILE A 101 0.81 55.65 10.17
N ASP A 102 -0.52 55.52 10.33
CA ASP A 102 -1.43 55.98 11.40
C ASP A 102 -2.53 54.96 11.83
N LEU A 103 -3.28 55.27 12.91
CA LEU A 103 -4.41 54.51 13.46
C LEU A 103 -5.68 55.38 13.58
N ILE A 104 -6.85 54.87 13.14
CA ILE A 104 -8.17 55.47 13.45
C ILE A 104 -9.15 54.37 13.90
N SER A 105 -10.06 54.72 14.81
CA SER A 105 -10.82 53.81 15.68
C SER A 105 -12.31 53.64 15.34
N VAL A 106 -12.92 52.64 16.00
CA VAL A 106 -14.34 52.25 15.94
C VAL A 106 -15.24 53.23 16.72
N PRO A 107 -16.52 53.38 16.32
CA PRO A 107 -17.59 53.45 17.33
C PRO A 107 -18.80 52.53 17.02
N SER A 108 -19.44 52.02 18.07
CA SER A 108 -20.63 51.16 18.00
C SER A 108 -21.94 51.95 17.93
N ALA A 109 -22.98 51.38 17.29
CA ALA A 109 -24.37 51.74 17.55
C ALA A 109 -25.33 50.58 17.19
N ILE A 110 -26.44 50.46 17.93
CA ILE A 110 -27.60 49.58 17.66
C ILE A 110 -28.81 50.50 17.52
N PRO A 111 -29.74 50.22 16.58
CA PRO A 111 -31.16 50.20 16.96
C PRO A 111 -31.86 48.88 16.60
N SER A 112 -32.95 48.60 17.31
CA SER A 112 -33.81 47.43 17.19
C SER A 112 -35.24 47.82 16.81
N GLU A 113 -36.01 46.95 16.16
CA GLU A 113 -37.48 46.72 16.30
C GLU A 113 -37.88 45.54 15.37
N LEU A 114 -38.42 44.43 15.87
CA LEU A 114 -39.80 44.11 16.30
C LEU A 114 -40.75 43.62 15.19
N SER A 115 -41.08 42.32 15.23
CA SER A 115 -42.47 41.84 15.24
C SER A 115 -42.52 40.36 15.65
N GLU A 116 -43.32 40.04 16.67
CA GLU A 116 -43.55 38.66 17.14
C GLU A 116 -44.72 37.99 16.38
N THR A 117 -44.80 36.66 16.42
CA THR A 117 -46.08 36.00 16.69
C THR A 117 -45.87 34.57 17.19
N ALA A 118 -46.10 34.36 18.48
CA ALA A 118 -46.37 33.05 19.08
C ALA A 118 -47.62 33.20 19.96
N HIS A 119 -48.49 32.19 19.97
CA HIS A 119 -49.64 32.11 20.86
C HIS A 119 -49.73 30.71 21.48
N GLU A 120 -50.12 30.69 22.74
CA GLU A 120 -50.19 29.50 23.61
C GLU A 120 -51.54 28.77 23.43
N VAL A 121 -51.78 27.72 24.22
CA VAL A 121 -52.81 27.74 25.30
C VAL A 121 -52.89 26.36 26.00
N ILE A 122 -52.42 26.35 27.27
CA ILE A 122 -53.04 25.83 28.51
C ILE A 122 -53.55 24.34 28.60
N HIS A 123 -53.32 23.74 29.78
CA HIS A 123 -53.86 22.46 30.25
C HIS A 123 -55.36 22.48 30.62
N GLU A 124 -56.05 21.34 30.55
CA GLU A 124 -57.19 21.08 31.43
C GLU A 124 -57.28 19.59 31.83
N ASP A 125 -57.65 19.31 33.08
CA ASP A 125 -57.78 17.96 33.66
C ASP A 125 -59.24 17.47 33.62
N LEU A 126 -59.46 16.16 33.42
CA LEU A 126 -60.75 15.52 33.72
C LEU A 126 -60.58 14.11 34.30
N ASN A 127 -61.04 13.93 35.55
CA ASN A 127 -60.92 12.70 36.32
C ASN A 127 -62.15 11.77 36.20
N GLN A 128 -61.92 10.49 35.86
CA GLN A 128 -62.78 9.33 36.21
C GLN A 128 -62.12 8.02 35.71
N SER A 129 -62.16 6.87 36.39
CA SER A 129 -62.24 6.57 37.84
C SER A 129 -61.96 5.06 38.06
N GLN A 130 -61.18 4.72 39.09
CA GLN A 130 -61.13 3.43 39.84
C GLN A 130 -61.59 2.11 39.15
N SER A 131 -60.65 1.17 38.87
CA SER A 131 -60.78 -0.28 39.21
C SER A 131 -59.63 -1.19 38.66
N LEU A 132 -58.38 -1.07 39.14
CA LEU A 132 -57.29 -2.01 38.76
C LEU A 132 -56.34 -2.41 39.91
N GLN A 133 -56.73 -2.27 41.18
CA GLN A 133 -55.91 -2.66 42.34
C GLN A 133 -56.23 -4.03 42.96
N GLU A 134 -57.19 -4.80 42.40
CA GLU A 134 -57.67 -6.06 43.00
C GLU A 134 -57.14 -7.35 42.32
N ILE A 135 -56.20 -7.25 41.37
CA ILE A 135 -55.66 -8.43 40.63
C ILE A 135 -54.21 -8.76 41.00
N THR A 136 -53.50 -7.89 41.72
CA THR A 136 -52.12 -8.14 42.20
C THR A 136 -52.03 -9.06 43.42
N SER A 137 -53.15 -9.55 43.94
CA SER A 137 -53.21 -10.47 45.09
C SER A 137 -53.67 -11.88 44.69
N ASN A 138 -52.76 -12.69 44.12
CA ASN A 138 -52.69 -14.17 44.27
C ASN A 138 -51.68 -14.86 43.31
N ILE A 139 -50.37 -14.61 43.47
CA ILE A 139 -49.34 -15.59 43.07
C ILE A 139 -48.32 -15.70 44.21
N ASN A 140 -48.15 -16.91 44.76
CA ASN A 140 -47.24 -17.17 45.86
C ASN A 140 -45.78 -17.17 45.40
N LEU A 141 -44.97 -16.26 45.93
CA LEU A 141 -43.51 -16.32 45.85
C LEU A 141 -42.98 -17.30 46.92
N PRO A 142 -42.31 -18.40 46.56
CA PRO A 142 -41.76 -19.33 47.54
C PRO A 142 -40.61 -18.69 48.35
N HIS A 143 -40.47 -19.13 49.60
CA HIS A 143 -39.62 -18.51 50.63
C HIS A 143 -38.14 -18.31 50.24
N ALA A 144 -37.54 -17.29 50.86
CA ALA A 144 -36.12 -16.97 50.79
C ALA A 144 -35.22 -18.18 51.11
N VAL A 145 -34.48 -18.65 50.11
CA VAL A 145 -33.41 -19.63 50.28
C VAL A 145 -32.14 -18.91 50.72
N LYS A 146 -31.43 -19.48 51.71
CA LYS A 146 -30.16 -18.92 52.21
C LYS A 146 -29.08 -19.02 51.14
N TRP A 147 -28.34 -17.93 50.93
CA TRP A 147 -27.11 -17.95 50.13
C TRP A 147 -26.04 -18.81 50.82
N THR A 148 -25.80 -20.01 50.31
CA THR A 148 -24.59 -20.80 50.62
C THR A 148 -23.40 -20.16 49.91
N LYS A 149 -22.30 -19.92 50.61
CA LYS A 149 -21.27 -18.96 50.18
C LYS A 149 -20.24 -19.53 49.19
N ASP A 150 -20.22 -20.85 49.01
CA ASP A 150 -19.16 -21.57 48.30
C ASP A 150 -19.77 -22.57 47.32
N HIS A 151 -19.40 -22.47 46.03
CA HIS A 151 -19.71 -23.50 45.03
C HIS A 151 -18.68 -24.65 45.11
N PRO A 152 -19.10 -25.93 45.01
CA PRO A 152 -18.16 -27.04 45.00
C PRO A 152 -17.27 -26.98 43.75
N GLN A 153 -15.96 -27.02 43.96
CA GLN A 153 -14.93 -26.84 42.91
C GLN A 153 -15.05 -27.85 41.75
N THR A 154 -15.65 -29.01 41.99
CA THR A 154 -15.95 -30.06 41.00
C THR A 154 -17.05 -29.70 40.00
N GLN A 155 -17.78 -28.61 40.19
CA GLN A 155 -18.80 -28.11 39.26
C GLN A 155 -18.32 -26.90 38.43
N ILE A 156 -17.06 -26.48 38.58
CA ILE A 156 -16.48 -25.35 37.86
C ILE A 156 -15.93 -25.84 36.51
N ILE A 157 -16.60 -25.44 35.42
CA ILE A 157 -16.17 -25.77 34.05
C ILE A 157 -15.21 -24.69 33.55
N GLY A 158 -13.91 -24.90 33.78
CA GLY A 158 -12.83 -24.02 33.34
C GLY A 158 -11.60 -24.10 34.24
N ASP A 159 -10.49 -23.50 33.81
CA ASP A 159 -9.32 -23.31 34.67
C ASP A 159 -9.55 -22.12 35.61
N LEU A 160 -9.36 -22.34 36.91
CA LEU A 160 -9.52 -21.34 37.98
C LEU A 160 -8.49 -20.21 37.93
N THR A 161 -7.44 -20.35 37.12
CA THR A 161 -6.41 -19.32 36.91
C THR A 161 -6.71 -18.41 35.71
N GLU A 162 -7.69 -18.73 34.86
CA GLU A 162 -8.12 -17.83 33.79
C GLU A 162 -9.06 -16.73 34.32
N GLY A 163 -8.67 -15.47 34.13
CA GLY A 163 -9.51 -14.32 34.44
C GLY A 163 -10.80 -14.26 33.60
N VAL A 164 -11.84 -13.63 34.15
CA VAL A 164 -13.20 -13.59 33.56
C VAL A 164 -13.21 -12.94 32.17
N LYS A 165 -13.29 -13.76 31.13
CA LYS A 165 -13.49 -13.34 29.74
C LYS A 165 -14.97 -13.04 29.51
N THR A 166 -15.32 -11.76 29.31
CA THR A 166 -16.69 -11.35 28.96
C THR A 166 -17.14 -11.96 27.62
N ARG A 167 -18.40 -12.39 27.54
CA ARG A 167 -18.95 -13.23 26.45
C ARG A 167 -18.99 -12.60 25.04
N ALA A 168 -18.51 -11.38 24.85
CA ALA A 168 -18.55 -10.66 23.57
C ALA A 168 -17.80 -11.38 22.43
N ASN A 169 -16.62 -11.94 22.71
CA ASN A 169 -15.73 -12.43 21.64
C ASN A 169 -16.02 -13.86 21.15
N PHE A 170 -16.84 -14.65 21.87
CA PHE A 170 -17.06 -16.07 21.54
C PHE A 170 -18.30 -16.34 20.67
N LEU A 171 -19.27 -15.40 20.64
CA LEU A 171 -20.53 -15.59 19.90
C LEU A 171 -20.36 -15.40 18.39
N PHE A 172 -19.52 -14.45 17.94
CA PHE A 172 -19.36 -14.15 16.51
C PHE A 172 -18.89 -15.37 15.71
N ALA A 173 -17.96 -16.18 16.24
CA ALA A 173 -17.37 -17.34 15.55
C ALA A 173 -18.36 -18.49 15.26
N CYS A 174 -19.61 -18.40 15.74
CA CYS A 174 -20.71 -19.32 15.45
C CYS A 174 -21.62 -18.85 14.32
N PHE A 175 -21.51 -17.58 13.89
CA PHE A 175 -22.35 -16.95 12.85
C PHE A 175 -21.53 -16.53 11.62
N VAL A 176 -20.50 -17.32 11.27
CA VAL A 176 -19.67 -17.12 10.08
C VAL A 176 -19.27 -18.46 9.49
N SER A 177 -19.47 -18.59 8.18
CA SER A 177 -19.01 -19.75 7.42
C SER A 177 -17.48 -19.80 7.37
N LYS A 178 -16.88 -20.96 7.63
CA LYS A 178 -15.43 -21.11 7.81
C LYS A 178 -14.65 -21.36 6.51
N ILE A 179 -15.34 -21.60 5.40
CA ILE A 179 -14.76 -21.98 4.11
C ILE A 179 -15.15 -20.93 3.05
N ASP A 180 -14.19 -20.51 2.21
CA ASP A 180 -14.45 -19.69 1.02
C ASP A 180 -15.11 -20.58 -0.08
N PRO A 181 -16.37 -20.35 -0.47
CA PRO A 181 -17.02 -21.09 -1.55
C PRO A 181 -16.44 -20.67 -2.91
N LYS A 182 -16.33 -21.63 -3.82
CA LYS A 182 -15.76 -21.45 -5.17
C LYS A 182 -16.83 -21.18 -6.22
N LYS A 183 -18.06 -21.65 -5.99
CA LYS A 183 -19.24 -21.44 -6.85
C LYS A 183 -20.34 -20.67 -6.13
N VAL A 184 -21.16 -19.96 -6.90
CA VAL A 184 -22.37 -19.29 -6.37
C VAL A 184 -23.37 -20.31 -5.82
N THR A 185 -23.47 -21.49 -6.43
CA THR A 185 -24.32 -22.58 -5.94
C THR A 185 -23.92 -23.07 -4.55
N GLU A 186 -22.60 -23.15 -4.27
CA GLU A 186 -22.08 -23.50 -2.93
C GLU A 186 -22.43 -22.40 -1.91
N ALA A 187 -22.23 -21.13 -2.27
CA ALA A 187 -22.58 -19.98 -1.43
C ALA A 187 -24.08 -19.88 -1.12
N LEU A 188 -24.96 -20.20 -2.08
CA LEU A 188 -26.42 -20.16 -1.90
C LEU A 188 -26.98 -21.24 -0.97
N THR A 189 -26.22 -22.29 -0.64
CA THR A 189 -26.62 -23.29 0.36
C THR A 189 -26.31 -22.89 1.80
N ASP A 190 -25.47 -21.86 2.00
CA ASP A 190 -25.00 -21.42 3.30
C ASP A 190 -25.64 -20.06 3.67
N PRO A 191 -26.46 -19.96 4.73
CA PRO A 191 -27.17 -18.74 5.05
C PRO A 191 -26.25 -17.55 5.37
N PHE A 192 -25.03 -17.78 5.87
CA PHE A 192 -24.09 -16.70 6.19
C PHE A 192 -23.47 -16.08 4.92
N TRP A 193 -23.34 -16.87 3.86
CA TRP A 193 -22.95 -16.36 2.54
C TRP A 193 -24.10 -15.67 1.83
N VAL A 194 -25.34 -16.16 1.98
CA VAL A 194 -26.55 -15.49 1.48
C VAL A 194 -26.76 -14.12 2.17
N GLU A 195 -26.55 -14.03 3.48
CA GLU A 195 -26.58 -12.78 4.24
C GLU A 195 -25.53 -11.78 3.74
N ALA A 196 -24.28 -12.22 3.59
CA ALA A 196 -23.21 -11.39 3.03
C ALA A 196 -23.48 -10.93 1.57
N MET A 197 -24.18 -11.74 0.76
CA MET A 197 -24.63 -11.34 -0.58
C MET A 197 -25.75 -10.29 -0.51
N GLN A 198 -26.69 -10.42 0.42
CA GLN A 198 -27.78 -9.44 0.60
C GLN A 198 -27.26 -8.09 1.10
N ASP A 199 -26.29 -8.08 2.02
CA ASP A 199 -25.64 -6.85 2.49
C ASP A 199 -24.95 -6.08 1.36
N GLU A 200 -24.22 -6.75 0.46
CA GLU A 200 -23.61 -6.14 -0.73
C GLU A 200 -24.69 -5.55 -1.68
N LEU A 201 -25.80 -6.25 -1.89
CA LEU A 201 -26.89 -5.77 -2.74
C LEU A 201 -27.62 -4.55 -2.15
N LEU A 202 -27.86 -4.54 -0.83
CA LEU A 202 -28.42 -3.40 -0.11
C LEU A 202 -27.46 -2.19 -0.13
N GLN A 203 -26.15 -2.43 -0.12
CA GLN A 203 -25.14 -1.38 -0.30
C GLN A 203 -25.19 -0.77 -1.72
N PHE A 204 -25.40 -1.55 -2.78
CA PHE A 204 -25.58 -1.01 -4.14
C PHE A 204 -26.86 -0.16 -4.26
N GLU A 205 -27.98 -0.61 -3.67
CA GLU A 205 -29.26 0.10 -3.68
C GLU A 205 -29.15 1.46 -2.94
N ARG A 206 -28.62 1.46 -1.71
CA ARG A 206 -28.39 2.69 -0.93
C ARG A 206 -27.50 3.69 -1.68
N ASN A 207 -26.44 3.20 -2.33
CA ASN A 207 -25.51 4.05 -3.07
C ASN A 207 -26.01 4.43 -4.47
N ASN A 208 -27.19 3.99 -4.92
CA ASN A 208 -27.73 4.22 -6.27
C ASN A 208 -26.71 3.88 -7.38
N VAL A 209 -26.02 2.74 -7.24
CA VAL A 209 -24.94 2.34 -8.15
C VAL A 209 -25.44 2.02 -9.56
N TRP A 210 -26.67 1.52 -9.66
CA TRP A 210 -27.29 1.13 -10.92
C TRP A 210 -28.80 1.36 -10.94
N TYR A 211 -29.37 1.30 -12.14
CA TYR A 211 -30.80 1.26 -12.41
C TYR A 211 -31.14 0.05 -13.28
N LEU A 212 -32.32 -0.56 -13.07
CA LEU A 212 -32.78 -1.68 -13.90
C LEU A 212 -33.37 -1.14 -15.21
N SER A 213 -32.88 -1.63 -16.34
CA SER A 213 -33.34 -1.22 -17.68
C SER A 213 -33.47 -2.41 -18.63
N LEU A 214 -34.18 -2.22 -19.74
CA LEU A 214 -34.01 -3.08 -20.92
C LEU A 214 -32.68 -2.73 -21.60
N LEU A 215 -32.07 -3.71 -22.27
CA LEU A 215 -30.87 -3.51 -23.08
C LEU A 215 -31.23 -2.75 -24.36
N PRO A 216 -30.62 -1.60 -24.67
CA PRO A 216 -30.83 -0.92 -25.96
C PRO A 216 -30.24 -1.72 -27.13
N ASN A 217 -30.88 -1.65 -28.30
CA ASN A 217 -30.39 -2.30 -29.51
C ASN A 217 -28.96 -1.86 -29.84
N GLY A 218 -28.05 -2.84 -30.01
CA GLY A 218 -26.65 -2.59 -30.35
C GLY A 218 -25.71 -2.33 -29.17
N LYS A 219 -26.19 -2.33 -27.92
CA LYS A 219 -25.33 -2.28 -26.73
C LYS A 219 -24.88 -3.69 -26.29
N VAL A 220 -23.65 -3.79 -25.79
CA VAL A 220 -23.07 -5.01 -25.23
C VAL A 220 -23.37 -5.09 -23.72
N VAL A 221 -23.39 -6.31 -23.16
CA VAL A 221 -23.62 -6.55 -21.72
C VAL A 221 -22.41 -7.24 -21.11
N ILE A 222 -21.76 -6.58 -20.15
CA ILE A 222 -20.64 -7.16 -19.42
C ILE A 222 -21.19 -8.17 -18.39
N GLY A 223 -20.58 -9.35 -18.32
CA GLY A 223 -20.94 -10.35 -17.31
C GLY A 223 -20.64 -9.88 -15.88
N THR A 224 -21.39 -10.36 -14.89
CA THR A 224 -21.08 -10.17 -13.46
C THR A 224 -20.62 -11.48 -12.83
N LYS A 225 -19.88 -11.41 -11.72
CA LYS A 225 -19.39 -12.57 -10.96
C LYS A 225 -19.33 -12.24 -9.48
N TRP A 226 -19.80 -13.16 -8.64
CA TRP A 226 -19.57 -13.08 -7.19
C TRP A 226 -18.16 -13.53 -6.82
N VAL A 227 -17.54 -12.82 -5.87
CA VAL A 227 -16.26 -13.16 -5.25
C VAL A 227 -16.46 -13.25 -3.75
N PHE A 228 -16.15 -14.40 -3.18
CA PHE A 228 -16.34 -14.70 -1.76
C PHE A 228 -14.98 -14.76 -1.04
N ARG A 229 -14.89 -14.12 0.14
CA ARG A 229 -13.68 -14.14 0.99
C ARG A 229 -14.00 -14.06 2.48
N ASN A 230 -13.36 -14.89 3.27
CA ASN A 230 -13.35 -14.78 4.72
C ASN A 230 -12.33 -13.75 5.19
N LYS A 231 -12.80 -12.70 5.88
CA LYS A 231 -11.92 -11.87 6.73
C LYS A 231 -11.60 -12.68 7.99
N MET A 232 -10.32 -12.79 8.32
CA MET A 232 -9.81 -13.48 9.50
C MET A 232 -9.13 -12.49 10.44
N ASP A 233 -9.13 -12.80 11.74
CA ASP A 233 -8.39 -12.05 12.75
C ASP A 233 -6.89 -12.39 12.75
N LYS A 234 -6.14 -11.80 13.70
CA LYS A 234 -4.71 -12.05 13.89
C LYS A 234 -4.36 -13.48 14.32
N ASN A 235 -5.34 -14.27 14.77
CA ASN A 235 -5.19 -15.65 15.21
C ASN A 235 -5.65 -16.67 14.14
N GLY A 236 -6.15 -16.21 12.99
CA GLY A 236 -6.69 -17.06 11.92
C GLY A 236 -8.17 -17.45 12.08
N VAL A 237 -8.88 -16.86 13.05
CA VAL A 237 -10.32 -17.09 13.25
C VAL A 237 -11.10 -16.22 12.26
N VAL A 238 -12.06 -16.82 11.54
CA VAL A 238 -12.96 -16.06 10.65
C VAL A 238 -13.85 -15.13 11.47
N ILE A 239 -13.89 -13.85 11.08
CA ILE A 239 -14.66 -12.79 11.74
C ILE A 239 -15.76 -12.18 10.87
N ARG A 240 -15.70 -12.35 9.54
CA ARG A 240 -16.75 -11.91 8.61
C ARG A 240 -16.67 -12.66 7.26
N ASN A 241 -17.80 -13.13 6.77
CA ASN A 241 -17.98 -13.53 5.37
C ASN A 241 -18.13 -12.25 4.52
N ASN A 242 -17.30 -12.08 3.49
CA ASN A 242 -17.30 -10.90 2.63
C ASN A 242 -17.56 -11.33 1.18
N ALA A 243 -18.80 -11.19 0.73
CA ALA A 243 -19.21 -11.41 -0.66
C ALA A 243 -19.17 -10.08 -1.42
N ARG A 244 -18.67 -10.09 -2.66
CA ARG A 244 -18.68 -8.92 -3.55
C ARG A 244 -19.20 -9.26 -4.93
N LEU A 245 -20.03 -8.39 -5.52
CA LEU A 245 -20.40 -8.51 -6.94
C LEU A 245 -19.40 -7.71 -7.78
N VAL A 246 -18.80 -8.38 -8.75
CA VAL A 246 -17.67 -7.87 -9.54
C VAL A 246 -18.03 -7.96 -11.02
N ALA A 247 -17.83 -6.87 -11.75
CA ALA A 247 -17.96 -6.86 -13.21
C ALA A 247 -16.80 -7.62 -13.85
N GLN A 248 -17.09 -8.35 -14.92
CA GLN A 248 -16.09 -9.10 -15.69
C GLN A 248 -15.35 -8.15 -16.66
N GLY A 249 -14.68 -7.12 -16.13
CA GLY A 249 -14.06 -6.04 -16.91
C GLY A 249 -12.92 -6.44 -17.85
N TYR A 250 -12.55 -7.73 -17.90
CA TYR A 250 -11.73 -8.28 -18.98
C TYR A 250 -12.49 -8.38 -20.32
N TRP A 251 -13.83 -8.30 -20.31
CA TRP A 251 -14.68 -8.12 -21.49
C TRP A 251 -14.90 -6.66 -21.91
N GLN A 252 -14.40 -5.66 -21.15
CA GLN A 252 -14.58 -4.25 -21.54
C GLN A 252 -13.72 -3.88 -22.75
N GLU A 253 -14.30 -3.20 -23.73
CA GLU A 253 -13.62 -2.69 -24.93
C GLU A 253 -13.26 -1.20 -24.82
N GLU A 254 -12.07 -0.85 -25.31
CA GLU A 254 -11.52 0.51 -25.29
C GLU A 254 -12.19 1.39 -26.35
N GLY A 255 -12.61 2.59 -25.98
CA GLY A 255 -13.44 3.46 -26.83
C GLY A 255 -14.93 3.05 -26.90
N ILE A 256 -15.36 2.06 -26.10
CA ILE A 256 -16.77 1.66 -25.95
C ILE A 256 -17.18 1.68 -24.48
N ASP A 257 -16.53 0.88 -23.63
CA ASP A 257 -16.85 0.74 -22.20
C ASP A 257 -15.97 1.62 -21.29
N TYR A 258 -14.90 2.19 -21.83
CA TYR A 258 -14.00 3.13 -21.17
C TYR A 258 -13.15 3.89 -22.20
N GLU A 259 -12.77 5.13 -21.88
CA GLU A 259 -11.72 5.85 -22.61
C GLU A 259 -10.38 5.80 -21.86
N GLU A 260 -10.31 6.32 -20.64
CA GLU A 260 -9.04 6.43 -19.89
C GLU A 260 -9.09 5.68 -18.55
N THR A 261 -8.16 4.75 -18.36
CA THR A 261 -8.09 3.88 -17.16
C THR A 261 -7.08 4.34 -16.12
N PHE A 262 -6.22 5.31 -16.45
CA PHE A 262 -5.16 5.74 -15.55
C PHE A 262 -5.70 6.35 -14.27
N ALA A 263 -5.34 5.74 -13.14
CA ALA A 263 -5.59 6.23 -11.79
C ALA A 263 -4.24 6.46 -11.10
N PRO A 264 -4.01 7.61 -10.46
CA PRO A 264 -2.75 7.88 -9.78
C PRO A 264 -2.67 7.12 -8.44
N VAL A 265 -1.46 6.72 -8.08
CA VAL A 265 -1.17 5.92 -6.89
C VAL A 265 0.06 6.51 -6.18
N ALA A 266 -0.04 6.78 -4.88
CA ALA A 266 1.05 7.36 -4.11
C ALA A 266 2.32 6.49 -4.17
N ARG A 267 3.48 7.13 -4.35
CA ARG A 267 4.77 6.44 -4.28
C ARG A 267 5.10 6.10 -2.83
N LEU A 268 5.74 4.97 -2.58
CA LEU A 268 6.20 4.61 -1.22
C LEU A 268 7.25 5.61 -0.69
N GLU A 269 7.98 6.27 -1.60
CA GLU A 269 8.83 7.41 -1.30
C GLU A 269 8.01 8.60 -0.76
N ALA A 270 6.84 8.91 -1.36
CA ALA A 270 5.95 9.96 -0.87
C ALA A 270 5.34 9.61 0.50
N ILE A 271 4.94 8.36 0.72
CA ILE A 271 4.51 7.87 2.05
C ILE A 271 5.62 8.06 3.09
N ARG A 272 6.87 7.72 2.75
CA ARG A 272 8.01 7.89 3.65
C ARG A 272 8.38 9.36 3.87
N ILE A 273 8.22 10.24 2.88
CA ILE A 273 8.34 11.70 3.03
C ILE A 273 7.24 12.23 3.96
N PHE A 274 5.98 11.79 3.81
CA PHE A 274 4.86 12.16 4.69
C PHE A 274 5.16 11.77 6.14
N LEU A 275 5.61 10.53 6.39
CA LEU A 275 5.94 10.06 7.74
C LEU A 275 7.19 10.76 8.31
N ALA A 276 8.19 11.07 7.48
CA ALA A 276 9.36 11.85 7.89
C ALA A 276 8.99 13.29 8.24
N TYR A 277 8.02 13.88 7.54
CA TYR A 277 7.48 15.21 7.83
C TYR A 277 6.64 15.24 9.11
N ALA A 278 5.76 14.26 9.30
CA ALA A 278 4.99 14.10 10.53
C ALA A 278 5.91 13.96 11.75
N ALA A 279 6.98 13.15 11.64
CA ALA A 279 8.02 13.06 12.67
C ALA A 279 8.78 14.38 12.87
N HIS A 280 9.10 15.13 11.82
CA HIS A 280 9.76 16.44 11.95
C HIS A 280 8.88 17.49 12.64
N LYS A 281 7.58 17.55 12.31
CA LYS A 281 6.61 18.50 12.88
C LYS A 281 5.97 18.04 14.20
N GLY A 282 6.14 16.77 14.59
CA GLY A 282 5.62 16.23 15.85
C GLY A 282 4.12 15.92 15.88
N PHE A 283 3.46 15.82 14.73
CA PHE A 283 2.03 15.49 14.69
C PHE A 283 1.77 13.99 14.45
N LYS A 284 0.60 13.52 14.91
CA LYS A 284 0.13 12.15 14.66
C LYS A 284 -0.48 12.00 13.28
N VAL A 285 -0.16 10.89 12.63
CA VAL A 285 -0.78 10.45 11.39
C VAL A 285 -1.95 9.53 11.69
N TYR A 286 -3.07 9.76 11.02
CA TYR A 286 -4.31 9.00 11.10
C TYR A 286 -4.55 8.27 9.78
N GLN A 287 -5.26 7.14 9.83
CA GLN A 287 -5.72 6.39 8.67
C GLN A 287 -7.25 6.40 8.61
N MET A 288 -7.78 6.43 7.39
CA MET A 288 -9.20 6.51 7.07
C MET A 288 -9.49 5.52 5.93
N ASP A 289 -10.40 4.57 6.15
CA ASP A 289 -10.87 3.60 5.16
C ASP A 289 -12.28 3.96 4.68
N VAL A 290 -12.41 4.25 3.37
CA VAL A 290 -13.68 4.58 2.72
C VAL A 290 -14.36 3.27 2.30
N LYS A 291 -15.49 2.93 2.93
CA LYS A 291 -16.26 1.77 2.50
C LYS A 291 -16.67 1.98 1.05
N LEU A 292 -16.49 0.92 0.26
CA LEU A 292 -17.00 0.86 -1.12
C LEU A 292 -16.44 1.98 -2.02
N ALA A 293 -15.22 2.47 -1.79
CA ALA A 293 -14.57 3.56 -2.52
C ALA A 293 -14.90 3.61 -4.03
N PHE A 294 -14.69 2.51 -4.77
CA PHE A 294 -15.00 2.43 -6.21
C PHE A 294 -16.47 2.67 -6.55
N LEU A 295 -17.40 2.21 -5.70
CA LEU A 295 -18.85 2.40 -5.88
C LEU A 295 -19.31 3.84 -5.63
N ASN A 296 -18.43 4.74 -5.19
CA ASN A 296 -18.68 6.17 -5.12
C ASN A 296 -18.24 6.91 -6.40
N GLY A 297 -17.35 6.31 -7.20
CA GLY A 297 -16.90 6.86 -8.47
C GLY A 297 -17.97 6.73 -9.55
N LYS A 298 -18.43 7.87 -10.10
CA LYS A 298 -19.34 7.88 -11.25
C LYS A 298 -18.64 7.42 -12.53
N LEU A 299 -19.35 6.67 -13.37
CA LEU A 299 -18.92 6.40 -14.73
C LEU A 299 -19.24 7.58 -15.64
N LYS A 300 -18.49 7.73 -16.73
CA LYS A 300 -18.78 8.68 -17.80
C LYS A 300 -19.41 7.98 -19.01
N GLU A 301 -19.11 6.70 -19.15
CA GLU A 301 -19.48 5.82 -20.24
C GLU A 301 -20.81 5.10 -19.95
N GLU A 302 -21.62 4.83 -20.98
CA GLU A 302 -22.90 4.12 -20.85
C GLU A 302 -22.69 2.60 -20.70
N VAL A 303 -22.46 2.14 -19.48
CA VAL A 303 -22.08 0.74 -19.20
C VAL A 303 -23.27 -0.09 -18.70
N TYR A 304 -23.49 -1.25 -19.34
CA TYR A 304 -24.53 -2.23 -18.98
C TYR A 304 -23.91 -3.53 -18.48
N VAL A 305 -24.38 -4.03 -17.32
CA VAL A 305 -23.94 -5.30 -16.74
C VAL A 305 -25.08 -6.28 -16.54
N LYS A 306 -24.78 -7.58 -16.64
CA LYS A 306 -25.77 -8.65 -16.46
C LYS A 306 -26.26 -8.68 -15.01
N GLN A 307 -27.56 -8.87 -14.83
CA GLN A 307 -28.15 -9.16 -13.52
C GLN A 307 -27.49 -10.39 -12.85
N HIS A 308 -27.45 -10.39 -11.52
CA HIS A 308 -27.07 -11.59 -10.76
C HIS A 308 -28.16 -12.67 -10.84
N MET A 309 -27.79 -13.92 -10.58
CA MET A 309 -28.70 -15.08 -10.72
C MET A 309 -29.91 -14.99 -9.78
N GLY A 310 -31.09 -15.42 -10.26
CA GLY A 310 -32.29 -15.62 -9.44
C GLY A 310 -33.27 -14.44 -9.35
N LEU A 311 -33.34 -13.57 -10.37
CA LEU A 311 -34.14 -12.34 -10.34
C LEU A 311 -35.41 -12.33 -11.20
N ARG A 312 -36.37 -11.50 -10.77
CA ARG A 312 -37.77 -11.38 -11.26
C ARG A 312 -37.92 -10.91 -12.71
N TYR A 313 -36.89 -10.32 -13.31
CA TYR A 313 -36.95 -9.67 -14.63
C TYR A 313 -35.87 -10.22 -15.57
N PRO A 314 -35.98 -11.46 -16.09
CA PRO A 314 -34.89 -12.15 -16.79
C PRO A 314 -34.33 -11.40 -18.01
N ASN A 315 -35.15 -10.59 -18.68
CA ASN A 315 -34.78 -9.86 -19.91
C ASN A 315 -34.21 -8.44 -19.66
N HIS A 316 -33.95 -8.08 -18.41
CA HIS A 316 -33.40 -6.76 -18.04
C HIS A 316 -31.89 -6.83 -17.71
N VAL A 317 -31.25 -5.66 -17.70
CA VAL A 317 -29.85 -5.44 -17.36
C VAL A 317 -29.73 -4.33 -16.32
N TYR A 318 -28.60 -4.27 -15.61
CA TYR A 318 -28.26 -3.12 -14.79
C TYR A 318 -27.51 -2.09 -15.64
N PHE A 319 -28.05 -0.88 -15.74
CA PHE A 319 -27.35 0.30 -16.26
C PHE A 319 -26.62 0.99 -15.10
N LEU A 320 -25.32 1.22 -15.23
CA LEU A 320 -24.49 1.74 -14.13
C LEU A 320 -24.40 3.27 -14.15
N ASP A 321 -24.68 3.92 -13.01
CA ASP A 321 -24.27 5.31 -12.74
C ASP A 321 -22.85 5.37 -12.13
N LYS A 322 -22.46 4.30 -11.40
CA LYS A 322 -21.21 4.23 -10.65
C LYS A 322 -20.45 2.94 -10.93
N ALA A 323 -19.12 3.01 -10.78
CA ALA A 323 -18.22 1.94 -11.15
C ALA A 323 -18.30 0.75 -10.18
N LEU A 324 -18.57 -0.46 -10.68
CA LEU A 324 -18.43 -1.68 -9.90
C LEU A 324 -16.96 -2.08 -9.71
N TYR A 325 -16.71 -2.96 -8.74
CA TYR A 325 -15.46 -3.71 -8.67
C TYR A 325 -15.17 -4.42 -9.99
N GLY A 326 -13.92 -4.40 -10.45
CA GLY A 326 -13.49 -5.12 -11.64
C GLY A 326 -13.59 -4.35 -12.96
N HIS A 327 -14.24 -3.18 -13.00
CA HIS A 327 -14.10 -2.27 -14.15
C HIS A 327 -12.70 -1.68 -14.23
N LYS A 328 -12.18 -1.53 -15.45
CA LYS A 328 -10.84 -0.99 -15.72
C LYS A 328 -10.69 0.46 -15.25
N GLN A 329 -11.74 1.29 -15.37
CA GLN A 329 -11.71 2.70 -14.93
C GLN A 329 -12.11 2.93 -13.46
N ALA A 330 -12.52 1.90 -12.69
CA ALA A 330 -13.07 2.09 -11.35
C ALA A 330 -12.15 2.85 -10.36
N PRO A 331 -10.83 2.58 -10.29
CA PRO A 331 -9.94 3.34 -9.40
C PRO A 331 -9.79 4.81 -9.81
N ARG A 332 -9.93 5.11 -11.12
CA ARG A 332 -9.89 6.48 -11.64
C ARG A 332 -11.17 7.23 -11.28
N ALA A 333 -12.33 6.63 -11.54
CA ALA A 333 -13.64 7.20 -11.22
C ALA A 333 -13.74 7.56 -9.71
N TRP A 334 -13.21 6.71 -8.84
CA TRP A 334 -13.06 7.01 -7.41
C TRP A 334 -12.10 8.18 -7.14
N TYR A 335 -10.88 8.15 -7.68
CA TYR A 335 -9.91 9.23 -7.48
C TYR A 335 -10.45 10.58 -7.99
N GLU A 336 -11.08 10.64 -9.16
CA GLU A 336 -11.71 11.85 -9.69
C GLU A 336 -12.80 12.38 -8.74
N ARG A 337 -13.66 11.50 -8.20
CA ARG A 337 -14.72 11.88 -7.25
C ARG A 337 -14.16 12.44 -5.93
N LEU A 338 -13.19 11.75 -5.33
CA LEU A 338 -12.54 12.21 -4.10
C LEU A 338 -11.78 13.52 -4.33
N SER A 339 -10.98 13.59 -5.40
CA SER A 339 -10.16 14.74 -5.75
C SER A 339 -11.01 16.00 -6.00
N THR A 340 -12.15 15.85 -6.69
CA THR A 340 -13.10 16.95 -6.92
C THR A 340 -13.71 17.45 -5.60
N PHE A 341 -14.10 16.54 -4.71
CA PHE A 341 -14.66 16.87 -3.40
C PHE A 341 -13.64 17.57 -2.49
N LEU A 342 -12.37 17.14 -2.46
CA LEU A 342 -11.33 17.81 -1.67
C LEU A 342 -11.05 19.21 -2.21
N LEU A 343 -10.93 19.38 -3.53
CA LEU A 343 -10.72 20.68 -4.17
C LEU A 343 -11.88 21.66 -3.88
N SER A 344 -13.14 21.20 -3.85
CA SER A 344 -14.29 22.06 -3.52
C SER A 344 -14.33 22.50 -2.06
N HIS A 345 -13.53 21.88 -1.17
CA HIS A 345 -13.43 22.21 0.25
C HIS A 345 -12.09 22.88 0.63
N ASN A 346 -11.49 23.60 -0.32
CA ASN A 346 -10.26 24.39 -0.15
C ASN A 346 -9.00 23.56 0.20
N PHE A 347 -8.95 22.30 -0.21
CA PHE A 347 -7.66 21.61 -0.33
C PHE A 347 -7.02 21.94 -1.67
N HIS A 348 -5.69 22.06 -1.67
CA HIS A 348 -4.88 22.11 -2.87
C HIS A 348 -4.35 20.71 -3.18
N ARG A 349 -4.13 20.39 -4.46
CA ARG A 349 -3.49 19.15 -4.90
C ARG A 349 -1.99 19.39 -5.07
N GLY A 350 -1.17 18.39 -4.71
CA GLY A 350 0.29 18.47 -4.85
C GLY A 350 0.73 18.69 -6.30
N MET A 351 1.79 19.48 -6.49
CA MET A 351 2.30 19.83 -7.82
C MET A 351 2.91 18.62 -8.57
N THR A 352 3.53 17.69 -7.83
CA THR A 352 4.27 16.55 -8.42
C THR A 352 3.60 15.21 -8.12
N ASP A 353 3.29 14.91 -6.86
CA ASP A 353 2.41 13.80 -6.51
C ASP A 353 0.95 14.27 -6.42
N ILE A 354 0.20 14.01 -7.49
CA ILE A 354 -1.23 14.36 -7.56
C ILE A 354 -2.12 13.54 -6.60
N THR A 355 -1.57 12.57 -5.85
CA THR A 355 -2.27 11.88 -4.76
C THR A 355 -2.04 12.51 -3.38
N LEU A 356 -1.13 13.49 -3.27
CA LEU A 356 -1.05 14.38 -2.12
C LEU A 356 -2.05 15.52 -2.27
N PHE A 357 -2.72 15.87 -1.18
CA PHE A 357 -3.50 17.08 -1.00
C PHE A 357 -3.05 17.78 0.28
N TYR A 358 -3.17 19.10 0.32
CA TYR A 358 -2.84 19.89 1.51
C TYR A 358 -3.80 21.08 1.68
N LYS A 359 -4.03 21.49 2.92
CA LYS A 359 -4.78 22.70 3.30
C LYS A 359 -3.91 23.47 4.29
N LYS A 360 -3.64 24.74 4.00
CA LYS A 360 -2.87 25.65 4.86
C LYS A 360 -3.83 26.64 5.52
N LEU A 361 -3.66 26.89 6.81
CA LEU A 361 -4.49 27.81 7.60
C LEU A 361 -3.57 28.55 8.57
N ASN A 362 -3.30 29.82 8.30
CA ASN A 362 -2.21 30.57 8.96
C ASN A 362 -0.88 29.80 8.77
N ASP A 363 -0.12 29.59 9.86
CA ASP A 363 1.12 28.79 9.86
C ASP A 363 0.87 27.27 9.88
N ASP A 364 -0.37 26.82 10.13
CA ASP A 364 -0.72 25.40 10.21
C ASP A 364 -0.92 24.77 8.83
N ILE A 365 -0.53 23.50 8.71
CA ILE A 365 -0.64 22.72 7.49
C ILE A 365 -1.19 21.33 7.78
N MET A 366 -2.33 21.05 7.17
CA MET A 366 -2.88 19.71 7.04
C MET A 366 -2.44 19.07 5.73
N LEU A 367 -2.06 17.79 5.80
CA LEU A 367 -1.74 16.92 4.68
C LEU A 367 -2.70 15.73 4.61
N VAL A 368 -3.03 15.31 3.40
CA VAL A 368 -3.84 14.12 3.10
C VAL A 368 -3.21 13.41 1.91
N GLN A 369 -2.84 12.14 2.06
CA GLN A 369 -2.25 11.33 0.99
C GLN A 369 -3.16 10.13 0.70
N VAL A 370 -3.50 9.95 -0.58
CA VAL A 370 -4.43 8.92 -1.06
C VAL A 370 -3.67 7.77 -1.74
N TYR A 371 -3.88 6.55 -1.28
CA TYR A 371 -3.46 5.33 -1.99
C TYR A 371 -4.70 4.50 -2.32
N VAL A 372 -5.28 4.74 -3.50
CA VAL A 372 -6.50 4.04 -3.96
C VAL A 372 -7.65 4.24 -2.95
N ASP A 373 -8.02 3.21 -2.19
CA ASP A 373 -9.06 3.19 -1.15
C ASP A 373 -8.54 3.50 0.27
N ASP A 374 -7.22 3.37 0.50
CA ASP A 374 -6.51 3.70 1.73
C ASP A 374 -6.16 5.21 1.75
N ILE A 375 -6.58 5.96 2.78
CA ILE A 375 -6.23 7.38 2.97
C ILE A 375 -5.47 7.55 4.29
N ILE A 376 -4.38 8.34 4.28
CA ILE A 376 -3.73 8.83 5.50
C ILE A 376 -3.78 10.36 5.57
N SER A 377 -3.90 10.90 6.77
CA SER A 377 -3.98 12.33 7.02
C SER A 377 -3.25 12.73 8.31
N GLY A 378 -2.87 13.99 8.43
CA GLY A 378 -2.20 14.54 9.60
C GLY A 378 -2.01 16.05 9.46
N SER A 379 -1.90 16.75 10.57
CA SER A 379 -1.86 18.21 10.61
C SER A 379 -1.11 18.70 11.84
N THR A 380 -0.43 19.84 11.73
CA THR A 380 0.21 20.51 12.86
C THR A 380 -0.82 20.91 13.93
N ASP A 381 -1.98 21.43 13.53
CA ASP A 381 -3.15 21.56 14.41
C ASP A 381 -4.05 20.32 14.34
N THR A 382 -4.36 19.77 15.52
CA THR A 382 -5.26 18.62 15.70
C THR A 382 -6.74 18.97 15.45
N SER A 383 -7.15 20.25 15.47
CA SER A 383 -8.53 20.63 15.13
C SER A 383 -8.82 20.39 13.64
N MET A 384 -7.90 20.72 12.74
CA MET A 384 -8.02 20.46 11.30
C MET A 384 -8.24 18.96 10.98
N CYS A 385 -7.59 18.05 11.73
CA CYS A 385 -7.84 16.62 11.59
C CYS A 385 -9.29 16.23 11.90
N LYS A 386 -9.91 16.85 12.91
CA LYS A 386 -11.32 16.61 13.29
C LYS A 386 -12.30 17.24 12.31
N GLU A 387 -11.98 18.43 11.78
CA GLU A 387 -12.73 19.03 10.67
C GLU A 387 -12.73 18.11 9.45
N PHE A 388 -11.56 17.56 9.09
CA PHE A 388 -11.42 16.68 7.94
C PHE A 388 -12.10 15.31 8.14
N GLU A 389 -12.02 14.74 9.34
CA GLU A 389 -12.81 13.57 9.74
C GLU A 389 -14.31 13.85 9.53
N SER A 390 -14.82 14.96 10.06
CA SER A 390 -16.23 15.35 9.94
C SER A 390 -16.64 15.59 8.49
N LEU A 391 -15.78 16.25 7.71
CA LEU A 391 -15.98 16.50 6.28
C LEU A 391 -16.08 15.19 5.48
N MET A 392 -15.14 14.27 5.68
CA MET A 392 -15.16 12.97 4.99
C MET A 392 -16.37 12.11 5.41
N GLN A 393 -16.76 12.14 6.69
CA GLN A 393 -17.97 11.45 7.17
C GLN A 393 -19.28 12.06 6.65
N SER A 394 -19.29 13.34 6.27
CA SER A 394 -20.49 14.00 5.73
C SER A 394 -20.84 13.60 4.28
N GLU A 395 -19.87 13.05 3.55
CA GLU A 395 -19.99 12.71 2.12
C GLU A 395 -19.82 11.20 1.85
N PHE A 396 -18.98 10.50 2.61
CA PHE A 396 -18.62 9.09 2.35
C PHE A 396 -18.88 8.19 3.56
N GLU A 397 -19.32 6.95 3.32
CA GLU A 397 -19.50 5.99 4.40
C GLU A 397 -18.14 5.44 4.89
N MET A 398 -17.67 5.95 6.02
CA MET A 398 -16.37 5.55 6.59
C MET A 398 -16.48 4.25 7.40
N SER A 399 -15.39 3.47 7.48
CA SER A 399 -15.39 2.20 8.25
C SER A 399 -14.88 2.36 9.67
N MET A 400 -13.74 3.01 9.83
CA MET A 400 -13.08 3.36 11.08
C MET A 400 -12.05 4.45 10.79
N MET A 401 -11.88 5.39 11.72
CA MET A 401 -10.73 6.30 11.73
C MET A 401 -9.90 6.01 12.98
N GLY A 402 -8.58 6.15 12.87
CA GLY A 402 -7.69 5.84 13.97
C GLY A 402 -6.25 6.24 13.70
N GLU A 403 -5.43 6.20 14.74
CA GLU A 403 -3.99 6.42 14.64
C GLU A 403 -3.37 5.38 13.69
N LEU A 404 -2.54 5.85 12.75
CA LEU A 404 -1.94 4.99 11.75
C LEU A 404 -1.00 3.97 12.41
N THR A 405 -1.38 2.70 12.30
CA THR A 405 -0.62 1.54 12.81
C THR A 405 -0.24 0.54 11.72
N PHE A 406 -0.93 0.54 10.57
CA PHE A 406 -0.63 -0.36 9.46
C PHE A 406 -1.01 0.22 8.09
N PHE A 407 -0.03 0.51 7.22
CA PHE A 407 -0.26 1.05 5.87
C PHE A 407 0.44 0.22 4.81
N LEU A 408 -0.30 -0.33 3.83
CA LEU A 408 0.28 -1.05 2.68
C LEU A 408 1.31 -2.14 3.03
N GLY A 409 1.13 -2.81 4.18
CA GLY A 409 2.08 -3.81 4.69
C GLY A 409 3.16 -3.31 5.64
N LEU A 410 3.33 -1.99 5.78
CA LEU A 410 4.19 -1.34 6.77
C LEU A 410 3.48 -1.29 8.12
N GLN A 411 4.11 -1.79 9.18
CA GLN A 411 3.72 -1.57 10.56
C GLN A 411 4.32 -0.25 11.04
N VAL A 412 3.47 0.64 11.56
CA VAL A 412 3.86 1.97 12.05
C VAL A 412 3.64 2.04 13.56
N LYS A 413 4.63 2.54 14.29
CA LYS A 413 4.57 2.84 15.73
C LYS A 413 4.93 4.30 15.90
N GLN A 414 3.98 5.11 16.36
CA GLN A 414 4.18 6.55 16.60
C GLN A 414 4.36 6.76 18.12
N SER A 415 5.32 7.59 18.52
CA SER A 415 5.60 7.91 19.93
C SER A 415 6.01 9.37 20.09
N ALA A 416 6.22 9.80 21.34
CA ALA A 416 6.71 11.15 21.63
C ALA A 416 8.18 11.36 21.24
N GLU A 417 8.92 10.31 20.88
CA GLU A 417 10.29 10.39 20.36
C GLU A 417 10.39 10.34 18.83
N GLY A 418 9.32 9.98 18.10
CA GLY A 418 9.34 9.84 16.64
C GLY A 418 8.40 8.77 16.08
N ILE A 419 8.70 8.30 14.86
CA ILE A 419 7.93 7.27 14.15
C ILE A 419 8.85 6.11 13.74
N PHE A 420 8.47 4.88 14.11
CA PHE A 420 9.15 3.65 13.72
C PHE A 420 8.35 2.88 12.66
N ILE A 421 9.01 2.43 11.59
CA ILE A 421 8.40 1.77 10.42
C ILE A 421 9.08 0.42 10.16
N ASN A 422 8.34 -0.68 10.23
CA ASN A 422 8.88 -2.03 10.00
C ASN A 422 7.90 -2.94 9.25
N GLN A 423 8.31 -4.18 8.94
CA GLN A 423 7.46 -5.20 8.31
C GLN A 423 7.56 -6.56 9.04
N ALA A 424 7.70 -6.54 10.37
CA ALA A 424 8.05 -7.73 11.16
C ALA A 424 7.08 -8.92 10.99
N LYS A 425 5.77 -8.65 10.92
CA LYS A 425 4.75 -9.67 10.61
C LYS A 425 4.97 -10.29 9.23
N TYR A 426 5.24 -9.47 8.21
CA TYR A 426 5.53 -9.97 6.87
C TYR A 426 6.80 -10.82 6.86
N VAL A 427 7.85 -10.45 7.61
CA VAL A 427 9.06 -11.27 7.75
C VAL A 427 8.74 -12.63 8.36
N GLN A 428 7.96 -12.68 9.44
CA GLN A 428 7.55 -13.95 10.07
C GLN A 428 6.72 -14.83 9.12
N ASP A 429 5.74 -14.24 8.43
CA ASP A 429 4.88 -14.99 7.51
C ASP A 429 5.64 -15.44 6.26
N LEU A 430 6.64 -14.66 5.81
CA LEU A 430 7.59 -15.02 4.75
C LEU A 430 8.51 -16.18 5.14
N LEU A 431 9.01 -16.21 6.38
CA LEU A 431 9.86 -17.29 6.90
C LEU A 431 9.08 -18.60 7.04
N LYS A 432 7.82 -18.54 7.52
CA LYS A 432 6.89 -19.68 7.54
C LYS A 432 6.62 -20.20 6.13
N LYS A 433 6.24 -19.32 5.20
CA LYS A 433 5.90 -19.63 3.79
C LYS A 433 6.99 -20.42 3.05
N TYR A 434 8.26 -20.22 3.40
CA TYR A 434 9.41 -20.89 2.79
C TYR A 434 10.14 -21.89 3.70
N ASN A 435 9.55 -22.27 4.84
CA ASN A 435 10.10 -23.23 5.80
C ASN A 435 11.51 -22.87 6.30
N LEU A 436 11.75 -21.58 6.60
CA LEU A 436 13.05 -21.07 7.06
C LEU A 436 13.06 -20.52 8.50
N SER A 437 11.93 -20.56 9.21
CA SER A 437 11.80 -20.07 10.59
C SER A 437 12.79 -20.72 11.57
N GLU A 438 13.03 -22.03 11.44
CA GLU A 438 13.93 -22.79 12.33
C GLU A 438 15.36 -22.91 11.78
N VAL A 439 15.62 -22.37 10.59
CA VAL A 439 16.93 -22.50 9.94
C VAL A 439 17.91 -21.48 10.50
N SER A 440 19.11 -21.97 10.87
CA SER A 440 20.11 -21.21 11.61
C SER A 440 20.41 -19.83 10.98
N PRO A 441 20.37 -18.75 11.76
CA PRO A 441 20.41 -17.39 11.24
C PRO A 441 21.74 -17.03 10.57
N MET A 442 21.69 -16.11 9.61
CA MET A 442 22.87 -15.57 8.93
C MET A 442 23.12 -14.12 9.37
N ARG A 443 24.39 -13.72 9.37
CA ARG A 443 24.80 -12.42 9.93
C ARG A 443 24.72 -11.24 8.96
N THR A 444 24.78 -11.51 7.66
CA THR A 444 24.60 -10.55 6.56
C THR A 444 23.81 -11.22 5.42
N PRO A 445 23.03 -10.48 4.62
CA PRO A 445 22.18 -11.05 3.56
C PRO A 445 23.00 -11.71 2.43
N MET A 446 24.23 -11.24 2.18
CA MET A 446 25.15 -11.77 1.17
C MET A 446 26.56 -11.97 1.76
N ALA A 447 27.36 -12.87 1.19
CA ALA A 447 28.76 -13.04 1.57
C ALA A 447 29.66 -12.05 0.81
N THR A 448 30.66 -11.50 1.48
CA THR A 448 31.71 -10.66 0.86
C THR A 448 32.41 -11.42 -0.27
N GLY A 449 32.66 -10.75 -1.40
CA GLY A 449 33.33 -11.34 -2.57
C GLY A 449 32.51 -12.36 -3.38
N LEU A 450 31.35 -12.80 -2.90
CA LEU A 450 30.47 -13.70 -3.66
C LEU A 450 29.92 -12.98 -4.90
N LYS A 451 30.18 -13.54 -6.08
CA LYS A 451 29.63 -13.08 -7.36
C LYS A 451 28.65 -14.13 -7.91
N PRO A 452 27.33 -13.96 -7.70
CA PRO A 452 26.31 -14.77 -8.35
C PRO A 452 26.49 -14.76 -9.87
N HIS A 453 26.33 -15.92 -10.50
CA HIS A 453 26.59 -16.13 -11.92
C HIS A 453 25.57 -17.12 -12.50
N LYS A 454 25.54 -17.26 -13.84
CA LYS A 454 24.53 -18.07 -14.55
C LYS A 454 24.57 -19.57 -14.21
N ASP A 455 25.69 -20.07 -13.69
CA ASP A 455 25.90 -21.47 -13.28
C ASP A 455 25.25 -22.48 -14.25
N LEU A 456 25.68 -22.44 -15.52
CA LEU A 456 24.99 -23.14 -16.61
C LEU A 456 24.91 -24.66 -16.36
N SER A 457 25.97 -25.22 -15.77
CA SER A 457 26.12 -26.60 -15.30
C SER A 457 25.31 -26.96 -14.06
N GLY A 458 24.92 -25.98 -13.22
CA GLY A 458 24.27 -26.22 -11.94
C GLY A 458 22.85 -26.80 -12.07
N ALA A 459 22.39 -27.44 -11.00
CA ALA A 459 21.03 -27.95 -10.91
C ALA A 459 20.00 -26.83 -11.10
N SER A 460 18.99 -27.07 -11.95
CA SER A 460 17.92 -26.12 -12.25
C SER A 460 16.94 -26.00 -11.09
N VAL A 461 16.46 -24.79 -10.84
CA VAL A 461 15.44 -24.48 -9.81
C VAL A 461 14.11 -24.15 -10.48
N GLU A 462 13.00 -24.44 -9.81
CA GLU A 462 11.66 -24.08 -10.31
C GLU A 462 11.54 -22.54 -10.42
N CYS A 463 11.28 -22.05 -11.64
CA CYS A 463 11.12 -20.61 -11.89
C CYS A 463 10.02 -19.96 -11.06
N LYS A 464 8.90 -20.67 -10.80
CA LYS A 464 7.75 -20.16 -10.03
C LYS A 464 8.10 -19.97 -8.55
N LEU A 465 8.77 -20.95 -7.92
CA LEU A 465 9.31 -20.83 -6.57
C LEU A 465 10.29 -19.65 -6.48
N TYR A 466 11.28 -19.59 -7.37
CA TYR A 466 12.30 -18.54 -7.34
C TYR A 466 11.71 -17.13 -7.52
N ARG A 467 10.84 -16.94 -8.51
CA ARG A 467 10.13 -15.67 -8.75
C ARG A 467 9.24 -15.29 -7.56
N GLY A 468 8.58 -16.26 -6.93
CA GLY A 468 7.80 -16.03 -5.71
C GLY A 468 8.65 -15.54 -4.53
N MET A 469 9.84 -16.12 -4.33
CA MET A 469 10.77 -15.70 -3.28
C MET A 469 11.34 -14.30 -3.57
N ILE A 470 11.76 -14.03 -4.81
CA ILE A 470 12.26 -12.72 -5.24
C ILE A 470 11.18 -11.64 -5.11
N GLY A 471 9.95 -11.90 -5.56
CA GLY A 471 8.83 -10.96 -5.44
C GLY A 471 8.50 -10.61 -3.99
N SER A 472 8.49 -11.61 -3.09
CA SER A 472 8.33 -11.38 -1.66
C SER A 472 9.48 -10.58 -1.03
N LEU A 473 10.73 -10.83 -1.45
CA LEU A 473 11.88 -10.04 -0.97
C LEU A 473 11.84 -8.59 -1.51
N LEU A 474 11.47 -8.39 -2.78
CA LEU A 474 11.32 -7.06 -3.38
C LEU A 474 10.26 -6.22 -2.63
N TYR A 475 9.12 -6.81 -2.30
CA TYR A 475 8.09 -6.15 -1.48
C TYR A 475 8.61 -5.78 -0.08
N LEU A 476 9.47 -6.61 0.52
CA LEU A 476 10.11 -6.34 1.81
C LEU A 476 11.21 -5.26 1.72
N THR A 477 11.80 -4.99 0.55
CA THR A 477 12.78 -3.89 0.39
C THR A 477 12.19 -2.49 0.63
N THR A 478 10.87 -2.39 0.84
CA THR A 478 10.13 -1.13 1.07
C THR A 478 10.29 -0.57 2.48
N SER A 479 10.59 -1.41 3.48
CA SER A 479 11.15 -0.99 4.78
C SER A 479 12.54 -1.58 5.08
N ARG A 480 13.05 -2.49 4.25
CA ARG A 480 14.35 -3.17 4.42
C ARG A 480 15.35 -2.78 3.34
N SER A 481 15.90 -1.58 3.45
CA SER A 481 16.96 -1.06 2.58
C SER A 481 18.23 -1.92 2.64
N ASP A 482 18.52 -2.48 3.82
CA ASP A 482 19.64 -3.39 4.12
C ASP A 482 19.71 -4.67 3.27
N ILE A 483 18.58 -5.15 2.72
CA ILE A 483 18.56 -6.32 1.81
C ILE A 483 18.44 -5.93 0.32
N MET A 484 18.37 -4.64 0.00
CA MET A 484 18.06 -4.12 -1.35
C MET A 484 19.06 -4.63 -2.40
N PHE A 485 20.37 -4.44 -2.19
CA PHE A 485 21.41 -4.91 -3.11
C PHE A 485 21.34 -6.43 -3.35
N ALA A 486 21.26 -7.20 -2.25
CA ALA A 486 21.26 -8.66 -2.33
C ALA A 486 20.05 -9.19 -3.12
N THR A 487 18.87 -8.61 -2.89
CA THR A 487 17.63 -8.94 -3.60
C THR A 487 17.71 -8.54 -5.07
N CYS A 488 18.17 -7.32 -5.36
CA CYS A 488 18.30 -6.81 -6.73
C CYS A 488 19.36 -7.57 -7.55
N LEU A 489 20.43 -8.07 -6.93
CA LEU A 489 21.42 -8.92 -7.59
C LEU A 489 20.85 -10.32 -7.90
N CYS A 490 20.14 -10.95 -6.96
CA CYS A 490 19.49 -12.26 -7.20
C CYS A 490 18.36 -12.19 -8.24
N SER A 491 17.61 -11.10 -8.31
CA SER A 491 16.51 -10.93 -9.29
C SER A 491 16.95 -11.13 -10.74
N ARG A 492 18.23 -10.87 -11.05
CA ARG A 492 18.84 -10.99 -12.39
C ARG A 492 18.82 -12.42 -12.95
N PHE A 493 18.59 -13.44 -12.12
CA PHE A 493 18.59 -14.86 -12.50
C PHE A 493 17.19 -15.49 -12.64
N GLN A 494 16.11 -14.71 -12.48
CA GLN A 494 14.73 -15.21 -12.43
C GLN A 494 14.21 -15.91 -13.71
N SER A 495 14.91 -15.77 -14.84
CA SER A 495 14.59 -16.44 -16.11
C SER A 495 15.08 -17.89 -16.17
N ASN A 496 16.21 -18.20 -15.53
CA ASN A 496 16.81 -19.54 -15.46
C ASN A 496 17.61 -19.67 -14.14
N PRO A 497 16.91 -19.87 -13.00
CA PRO A 497 17.54 -19.94 -11.69
C PRO A 497 18.17 -21.32 -11.44
N LYS A 498 19.21 -21.33 -10.62
CA LYS A 498 20.04 -22.50 -10.28
C LYS A 498 20.14 -22.65 -8.76
N GLU A 499 20.48 -23.83 -8.24
CA GLU A 499 20.62 -24.04 -6.78
C GLU A 499 21.67 -23.13 -6.14
N SER A 500 22.77 -22.82 -6.84
CA SER A 500 23.73 -21.79 -6.43
C SER A 500 23.03 -20.44 -6.17
N ASN A 501 22.22 -19.97 -7.12
CA ASN A 501 21.44 -18.73 -7.01
C ASN A 501 20.32 -18.82 -5.96
N LEU A 502 19.71 -19.99 -5.76
CA LEU A 502 18.70 -20.21 -4.70
C LEU A 502 19.34 -20.23 -3.30
N SER A 503 20.58 -20.71 -3.16
CA SER A 503 21.31 -20.69 -1.89
C SER A 503 21.51 -19.27 -1.36
N VAL A 504 21.70 -18.29 -2.27
CA VAL A 504 21.83 -16.87 -1.92
C VAL A 504 20.48 -16.29 -1.47
N VAL A 505 19.38 -16.62 -2.16
CA VAL A 505 18.03 -16.20 -1.74
C VAL A 505 17.67 -16.81 -0.37
N LYS A 506 17.99 -18.09 -0.14
CA LYS A 506 17.88 -18.76 1.17
C LYS A 506 18.75 -18.06 2.22
N ARG A 507 19.94 -17.52 1.88
CA ARG A 507 20.78 -16.73 2.80
C ARG A 507 20.13 -15.41 3.22
N ILE A 508 19.54 -14.67 2.29
CA ILE A 508 18.83 -13.40 2.61
C ILE A 508 17.73 -13.67 3.64
N LEU A 509 16.92 -14.71 3.41
CA LEU A 509 15.86 -15.12 4.34
C LEU A 509 16.42 -15.55 5.71
N ARG A 510 17.51 -16.32 5.77
CA ARG A 510 18.19 -16.65 7.04
C ARG A 510 18.76 -15.43 7.78
N TYR A 511 19.11 -14.35 7.06
CA TYR A 511 19.50 -13.09 7.68
C TYR A 511 18.28 -12.30 8.21
N LEU A 512 17.16 -12.34 7.51
CA LEU A 512 15.88 -11.81 8.02
C LEU A 512 15.43 -12.56 9.29
N ASN A 513 15.71 -13.87 9.40
CA ASN A 513 15.48 -14.62 10.65
C ASN A 513 16.34 -14.13 11.84
N LYS A 514 17.53 -13.56 11.59
CA LYS A 514 18.35 -12.88 12.63
C LYS A 514 17.77 -11.51 13.01
N THR A 515 17.03 -10.87 12.11
CA THR A 515 16.68 -9.44 12.18
C THR A 515 15.18 -9.18 11.94
N PRO A 516 14.24 -9.93 12.54
CA PRO A 516 12.83 -9.91 12.12
C PRO A 516 12.15 -8.56 12.38
N THR A 517 12.55 -7.84 13.42
CA THR A 517 11.95 -6.56 13.86
C THR A 517 12.73 -5.31 13.41
N LEU A 518 13.82 -5.46 12.66
CA LEU A 518 14.60 -4.32 12.16
C LEU A 518 13.75 -3.46 11.21
N GLY A 519 13.72 -2.15 11.44
CA GLY A 519 12.94 -1.17 10.70
C GLY A 519 13.60 0.22 10.67
N LEU A 520 12.95 1.19 10.05
CA LEU A 520 13.40 2.58 9.95
C LEU A 520 12.95 3.37 11.18
N TRP A 521 13.83 4.22 11.71
CA TRP A 521 13.52 5.16 12.78
C TRP A 521 13.57 6.61 12.28
N TYR A 522 12.46 7.32 12.42
CA TYR A 522 12.34 8.74 12.11
C TYR A 522 12.18 9.52 13.43
N PRO A 523 13.26 10.07 14.01
CA PRO A 523 13.18 10.81 15.26
C PRO A 523 12.43 12.14 15.12
N LEU A 524 11.82 12.56 16.22
CA LEU A 524 11.32 13.91 16.47
C LEU A 524 12.49 14.90 16.62
N PHE A 525 12.25 16.18 16.31
CA PHE A 525 13.20 17.30 16.50
C PHE A 525 14.60 17.07 15.91
N SER A 526 14.67 16.69 14.64
CA SER A 526 15.77 17.11 13.78
C SER A 526 15.27 18.14 12.76
N GLY A 527 16.18 18.82 12.05
CA GLY A 527 15.86 19.64 10.88
C GLY A 527 15.15 18.88 9.74
N PHE A 528 15.20 19.43 8.52
CA PHE A 528 14.49 18.85 7.37
C PHE A 528 15.28 18.91 6.06
N ASP A 529 16.60 19.00 6.14
CA ASP A 529 17.45 19.18 4.96
C ASP A 529 17.55 17.93 4.10
N LEU A 530 17.46 18.13 2.79
CA LEU A 530 17.52 17.09 1.78
C LEU A 530 18.98 16.73 1.46
N LEU A 531 19.42 15.54 1.88
CA LEU A 531 20.77 15.04 1.63
C LEU A 531 20.73 13.76 0.80
N ALA A 532 21.61 13.65 -0.20
CA ALA A 532 21.72 12.48 -1.07
C ALA A 532 23.13 11.86 -1.05
N TYR A 533 23.22 10.54 -1.20
CA TYR A 533 24.45 9.79 -1.41
C TYR A 533 24.37 8.97 -2.70
N THR A 534 25.50 8.79 -3.39
CA THR A 534 25.63 8.02 -4.63
C THR A 534 26.95 7.24 -4.65
N ASP A 535 26.93 6.04 -5.22
CA ASP A 535 28.08 5.12 -5.37
C ASP A 535 27.79 4.12 -6.50
N SER A 536 28.81 3.41 -7.01
CA SER A 536 28.62 2.32 -7.97
C SER A 536 29.59 1.15 -7.79
N ASP A 537 29.24 -0.01 -8.36
CA ASP A 537 30.24 -1.03 -8.69
C ASP A 537 30.87 -0.73 -10.07
N TYR A 538 32.12 -1.15 -10.30
CA TYR A 538 32.73 -1.09 -11.64
C TYR A 538 32.69 -2.46 -12.33
N GLY A 539 31.79 -2.60 -13.31
CA GLY A 539 31.63 -3.83 -14.09
C GLY A 539 31.25 -5.07 -13.28
N GLY A 540 30.49 -4.89 -12.19
CA GLY A 540 30.16 -5.95 -11.23
C GLY A 540 29.35 -7.10 -11.83
N CYS A 541 28.52 -6.85 -12.85
CA CYS A 541 27.80 -7.91 -13.56
C CYS A 541 28.73 -8.69 -14.50
N GLN A 542 29.18 -9.88 -14.08
CA GLN A 542 30.13 -10.69 -14.85
C GLN A 542 29.56 -11.25 -16.19
N VAL A 543 28.27 -11.05 -16.48
CA VAL A 543 27.60 -11.54 -17.70
C VAL A 543 27.74 -10.56 -18.87
N ASP A 544 27.57 -9.26 -18.62
CA ASP A 544 27.49 -8.21 -19.64
C ASP A 544 28.29 -6.95 -19.26
N ARG A 545 29.12 -7.04 -18.22
CA ARG A 545 30.03 -5.99 -17.72
C ARG A 545 29.37 -4.66 -17.35
N LYS A 546 28.03 -4.61 -17.24
CA LYS A 546 27.31 -3.43 -16.74
C LYS A 546 27.43 -3.32 -15.22
N SER A 547 27.46 -2.08 -14.75
CA SER A 547 27.60 -1.73 -13.34
C SER A 547 26.29 -1.78 -12.55
N THR A 548 26.38 -1.66 -11.23
CA THR A 548 25.26 -1.39 -10.33
C THR A 548 25.44 -0.03 -9.68
N SER A 549 24.51 0.91 -9.88
CA SER A 549 24.44 2.17 -9.14
C SER A 549 23.65 1.98 -7.85
N GLY A 550 24.15 2.58 -6.78
CA GLY A 550 23.51 2.72 -5.48
C GLY A 550 23.17 4.17 -5.21
N SER A 551 22.06 4.41 -4.50
CA SER A 551 21.73 5.73 -4.00
C SER A 551 20.89 5.65 -2.73
N CYS A 552 21.00 6.64 -1.86
CA CYS A 552 20.02 6.90 -0.80
C CYS A 552 19.81 8.40 -0.59
N GLN A 553 18.61 8.77 -0.16
CA GLN A 553 18.19 10.14 0.06
C GLN A 553 17.47 10.27 1.41
N PHE A 554 17.85 11.30 2.16
CA PHE A 554 17.45 11.56 3.54
C PHE A 554 16.75 12.90 3.69
N LEU A 555 15.88 13.00 4.69
CA LEU A 555 15.34 14.26 5.21
C LEU A 555 15.82 14.42 6.66
N GLU A 556 17.00 15.01 6.82
CA GLU A 556 17.74 15.13 8.07
C GLU A 556 17.82 13.81 8.86
N GLY A 557 18.69 12.90 8.39
CA GLY A 557 18.90 11.57 8.99
C GLY A 557 17.77 10.56 8.77
N LYS A 558 16.56 10.99 8.40
CA LYS A 558 15.42 10.12 8.08
C LYS A 558 15.56 9.57 6.66
N LEU A 559 15.89 8.28 6.51
CA LEU A 559 16.05 7.64 5.19
C LEU A 559 14.68 7.46 4.51
N VAL A 560 14.41 8.19 3.41
CA VAL A 560 13.10 8.19 2.73
C VAL A 560 13.11 7.61 1.31
N SER A 561 14.26 7.56 0.64
CA SER A 561 14.41 6.89 -0.66
C SER A 561 15.76 6.19 -0.79
N TRP A 562 15.79 5.06 -1.51
CA TRP A 562 17.00 4.28 -1.77
C TRP A 562 16.84 3.42 -3.03
N SER A 563 17.95 3.08 -3.69
CA SER A 563 17.91 2.19 -4.85
C SER A 563 19.22 1.41 -5.07
N SER A 564 19.09 0.19 -5.61
CA SER A 564 20.18 -0.62 -6.17
C SER A 564 19.80 -1.00 -7.60
N LYS A 565 20.31 -0.26 -8.59
CA LYS A 565 19.89 -0.39 -9.99
C LYS A 565 21.06 -0.78 -10.88
N LYS A 566 20.89 -1.83 -11.68
CA LYS A 566 21.85 -2.18 -12.72
C LYS A 566 21.82 -1.10 -13.80
N GLN A 567 22.98 -0.57 -14.19
CA GLN A 567 23.11 0.43 -15.25
C GLN A 567 22.71 -0.15 -16.62
N ASN A 568 22.18 0.71 -17.49
CA ASN A 568 21.76 0.32 -18.84
C ASN A 568 22.92 0.31 -19.85
N CYS A 569 23.95 1.13 -19.63
CA CYS A 569 25.19 1.17 -20.41
C CYS A 569 26.25 0.18 -19.85
N VAL A 570 27.26 -0.12 -20.67
CA VAL A 570 28.57 -0.62 -20.21
C VAL A 570 29.50 0.57 -20.26
N SER A 571 30.07 0.93 -19.12
CA SER A 571 30.98 2.07 -19.00
C SER A 571 32.44 1.63 -19.14
N THR A 572 33.27 2.54 -19.60
CA THR A 572 34.69 2.34 -19.94
C THR A 572 35.66 2.77 -18.84
N SER A 573 35.19 3.51 -17.83
CA SER A 573 36.01 3.98 -16.70
C SER A 573 35.25 3.98 -15.38
N THR A 574 35.98 4.01 -14.27
CA THR A 574 35.43 4.20 -12.92
C THR A 574 34.76 5.57 -12.75
N ALA A 575 35.35 6.63 -13.32
CA ALA A 575 34.77 7.97 -13.29
C ALA A 575 33.39 8.04 -13.99
N GLU A 576 33.23 7.29 -15.08
CA GLU A 576 31.98 7.22 -15.85
C GLU A 576 30.86 6.50 -15.08
N VAL A 577 31.13 5.36 -14.41
CA VAL A 577 30.08 4.64 -13.66
C VAL A 577 29.54 5.46 -12.48
N GLU A 578 30.40 6.21 -11.79
CA GLU A 578 30.01 7.09 -10.70
C GLU A 578 29.25 8.32 -11.20
N TYR A 579 29.73 8.95 -12.29
CA TYR A 579 29.01 10.06 -12.91
C TYR A 579 27.60 9.65 -13.40
N VAL A 580 27.46 8.44 -13.92
CA VAL A 580 26.15 7.84 -14.25
C VAL A 580 25.31 7.60 -12.99
N ALA A 581 25.88 7.12 -11.89
CA ALA A 581 25.17 6.95 -10.62
C ALA A 581 24.67 8.32 -10.08
N ALA A 582 25.56 9.31 -10.03
CA ALA A 582 25.29 10.66 -9.55
C ALA A 582 24.21 11.37 -10.37
N ALA A 583 24.18 11.22 -11.71
CA ALA A 583 23.11 11.77 -12.55
C ALA A 583 21.73 11.16 -12.25
N ASN A 584 21.66 9.84 -11.99
CA ASN A 584 20.42 9.19 -11.55
C ASN A 584 20.02 9.64 -10.13
N CYS A 585 20.99 9.82 -9.23
CA CYS A 585 20.76 10.29 -7.86
C CYS A 585 20.23 11.73 -7.83
N CYS A 586 20.83 12.63 -8.62
CA CYS A 586 20.38 14.00 -8.84
C CYS A 586 18.93 14.05 -9.37
N SER A 587 18.60 13.21 -10.37
CA SER A 587 17.23 13.10 -10.92
C SER A 587 16.20 12.75 -9.83
N GLN A 588 16.53 11.81 -8.95
CA GLN A 588 15.67 11.42 -7.83
C GLN A 588 15.54 12.54 -6.78
N ALA A 589 16.63 13.25 -6.50
CA ALA A 589 16.65 14.31 -5.50
C ALA A 589 15.90 15.57 -5.96
N LEU A 590 15.99 15.95 -7.24
CA LEU A 590 15.21 17.06 -7.83
C LEU A 590 13.71 16.76 -7.82
N TRP A 591 13.29 15.51 -8.05
CA TRP A 591 11.90 15.08 -7.83
C TRP A 591 11.46 15.29 -6.37
N MET A 592 12.31 14.93 -5.40
CA MET A 592 12.02 15.15 -3.98
C MET A 592 11.97 16.64 -3.62
N GLN A 593 12.93 17.45 -4.07
CA GLN A 593 12.94 18.90 -3.89
C GLN A 593 11.67 19.56 -4.43
N THR A 594 11.15 19.11 -5.58
CA THR A 594 9.91 19.62 -6.15
C THR A 594 8.69 19.21 -5.32
N GLN A 595 8.62 17.94 -4.89
CA GLN A 595 7.59 17.42 -3.98
C GLN A 595 7.55 18.16 -2.63
N LEU A 596 8.71 18.53 -2.08
CA LEU A 596 8.84 19.17 -0.77
C LEU A 596 8.32 20.63 -0.75
N ARG A 597 8.13 21.26 -1.92
CA ARG A 597 7.50 22.59 -2.03
C ARG A 597 6.03 22.57 -1.58
N ASP A 598 5.31 21.48 -1.83
CA ASP A 598 3.92 21.31 -1.36
C ASP A 598 3.86 21.37 0.19
N TYR A 599 4.84 20.74 0.85
CA TYR A 599 5.06 20.77 2.31
C TYR A 599 5.56 22.14 2.83
N GLY A 600 5.87 23.09 1.95
CA GLY A 600 6.37 24.42 2.29
C GLY A 600 7.89 24.57 2.32
N TYR A 601 8.66 23.54 1.91
CA TYR A 601 10.12 23.54 2.00
C TYR A 601 10.75 23.71 0.61
N THR A 602 11.58 24.74 0.46
CA THR A 602 12.32 25.02 -0.78
C THR A 602 13.82 24.99 -0.49
N PHE A 603 14.51 24.03 -1.10
CA PHE A 603 15.97 23.91 -1.03
C PHE A 603 16.56 24.57 -2.27
N ASN A 604 17.43 25.56 -2.11
CA ASN A 604 18.08 26.24 -3.24
C ASN A 604 19.09 25.31 -3.95
N LYS A 605 19.85 24.56 -3.16
CA LYS A 605 20.86 23.59 -3.58
C LYS A 605 20.59 22.25 -2.90
N ILE A 606 20.83 21.15 -3.61
CA ILE A 606 20.80 19.81 -3.05
C ILE A 606 22.23 19.26 -2.91
N PRO A 607 22.74 18.99 -1.70
CA PRO A 607 24.01 18.30 -1.50
C PRO A 607 23.93 16.82 -1.92
N ILE A 608 24.82 16.42 -2.81
CA ILE A 608 25.00 15.03 -3.27
C ILE A 608 26.41 14.57 -2.90
N LEU A 609 26.51 13.52 -2.09
CA LEU A 609 27.76 12.95 -1.58
C LEU A 609 28.23 11.76 -2.43
N ASP A 610 29.46 11.87 -2.93
CA ASP A 610 30.13 10.96 -3.88
C ASP A 610 31.60 10.83 -3.43
N ASP A 611 32.23 9.65 -3.50
CA ASP A 611 33.66 9.48 -3.18
C ASP A 611 34.57 9.52 -4.44
N SER A 612 33.97 9.65 -5.62
CA SER A 612 34.66 9.82 -6.90
C SER A 612 34.99 11.29 -7.16
N LYS A 613 36.17 11.71 -6.69
CA LYS A 613 36.78 13.02 -7.05
C LYS A 613 36.80 13.27 -8.57
N SER A 614 36.84 12.22 -9.38
CA SER A 614 36.75 12.32 -10.84
C SER A 614 35.35 12.66 -11.34
N ALA A 615 34.29 12.01 -10.83
CA ALA A 615 32.92 12.33 -11.20
C ALA A 615 32.53 13.75 -10.75
N ILE A 616 32.94 14.14 -9.54
CA ILE A 616 32.78 15.51 -9.00
C ILE A 616 33.47 16.53 -9.93
N ALA A 617 34.69 16.27 -10.37
CA ALA A 617 35.41 17.15 -11.30
C ALA A 617 34.76 17.24 -12.70
N ILE A 618 34.11 16.16 -13.17
CA ILE A 618 33.36 16.15 -14.44
C ILE A 618 32.04 16.95 -14.31
N SER A 619 31.38 16.90 -13.15
CA SER A 619 30.15 17.66 -12.90
C SER A 619 30.34 19.17 -12.80
N THR A 620 31.53 19.62 -12.35
CA THR A 620 31.82 21.03 -12.01
C THR A 620 32.68 21.77 -13.03
N ASN A 621 33.43 21.07 -13.90
CA ASN A 621 34.42 21.71 -14.77
C ASN A 621 34.07 21.59 -16.27
N PRO A 622 33.68 22.69 -16.95
CA PRO A 622 33.27 22.64 -18.35
C PRO A 622 34.40 22.28 -19.33
N VAL A 623 35.67 22.47 -18.95
CA VAL A 623 36.85 22.28 -19.82
C VAL A 623 37.19 20.80 -20.04
N GLN A 624 36.67 19.87 -19.22
CA GLN A 624 36.97 18.44 -19.35
C GLN A 624 36.31 17.74 -20.54
N HIS A 625 35.55 18.46 -21.37
CA HIS A 625 34.74 17.94 -22.48
C HIS A 625 35.50 17.04 -23.48
N TYR A 626 36.83 17.20 -23.60
CA TYR A 626 37.66 16.33 -24.46
C TYR A 626 37.95 14.95 -23.86
N LYS A 627 37.98 14.83 -22.53
CA LYS A 627 38.15 13.56 -21.80
C LYS A 627 36.84 12.81 -21.66
N THR A 628 35.73 13.52 -21.55
CA THR A 628 34.39 12.96 -21.26
C THR A 628 33.58 12.60 -22.51
N LYS A 629 34.16 12.67 -23.72
CA LYS A 629 33.45 12.40 -25.00
C LYS A 629 32.80 11.01 -25.11
N HIS A 630 33.19 10.06 -24.27
CA HIS A 630 32.63 8.71 -24.21
C HIS A 630 31.35 8.63 -23.35
N ILE A 631 31.10 9.63 -22.50
CA ILE A 631 29.91 9.71 -21.63
C ILE A 631 28.71 10.19 -22.46
N ASP A 632 27.60 9.44 -22.40
CA ASP A 632 26.33 9.78 -23.07
C ASP A 632 25.80 11.14 -22.59
N ILE A 633 25.43 12.00 -23.54
CA ILE A 633 24.94 13.37 -23.35
C ILE A 633 23.83 13.45 -22.28
N ARG A 634 22.95 12.43 -22.19
CA ARG A 634 21.87 12.44 -21.19
C ARG A 634 22.36 12.48 -19.74
N TYR A 635 23.60 12.05 -19.47
CA TYR A 635 24.18 12.12 -18.13
C TYR A 635 24.78 13.49 -17.79
N HIS A 636 25.00 14.36 -18.79
CA HIS A 636 25.31 15.77 -18.56
C HIS A 636 24.16 16.57 -17.93
N PHE A 637 22.98 15.96 -17.75
CA PHE A 637 21.94 16.40 -16.82
C PHE A 637 22.50 16.81 -15.45
N LEU A 638 23.41 16.01 -14.86
CA LEU A 638 24.04 16.35 -13.57
C LEU A 638 24.83 17.65 -13.66
N LYS A 639 25.67 17.77 -14.70
CA LYS A 639 26.51 18.95 -14.91
C LYS A 639 25.65 20.20 -15.12
N HIS A 640 24.59 20.12 -15.92
CA HIS A 640 23.66 21.23 -16.13
C HIS A 640 23.03 21.72 -14.82
N HIS A 641 22.54 20.82 -13.96
CA HIS A 641 21.96 21.21 -12.67
C HIS A 641 23.00 21.66 -11.62
N VAL A 642 24.28 21.30 -11.77
CA VAL A 642 25.39 21.86 -10.99
C VAL A 642 25.79 23.25 -11.51
N GLU A 643 25.85 23.46 -12.83
CA GLU A 643 26.15 24.75 -13.46
C GLU A 643 25.06 25.80 -13.22
N GLU A 644 23.78 25.40 -13.15
CA GLU A 644 22.67 26.25 -12.70
C GLU A 644 22.55 26.39 -11.17
N GLY A 645 23.33 25.63 -10.39
CA GLY A 645 23.29 25.70 -8.93
C GLY A 645 22.05 25.06 -8.27
N ASN A 646 21.32 24.18 -8.96
CA ASN A 646 20.23 23.39 -8.37
C ASN A 646 20.76 22.25 -7.47
N ALA A 647 21.95 21.71 -7.80
CA ALA A 647 22.60 20.62 -7.08
C ALA A 647 24.09 20.96 -6.82
N GLU A 648 24.67 20.38 -5.78
CA GLU A 648 26.08 20.60 -5.43
C GLU A 648 26.75 19.27 -5.02
N MET A 649 27.86 18.95 -5.66
CA MET A 649 28.57 17.66 -5.52
C MET A 649 29.69 17.77 -4.48
N TYR A 650 29.62 16.96 -3.43
CA TYR A 650 30.55 16.97 -2.31
C TYR A 650 31.33 15.66 -2.21
N PHE A 651 32.63 15.75 -1.93
CA PHE A 651 33.46 14.57 -1.67
C PHE A 651 33.18 14.01 -0.28
N VAL A 652 32.71 12.76 -0.22
CA VAL A 652 32.69 11.95 1.01
C VAL A 652 33.85 10.97 1.00
N ASN A 653 34.46 10.69 2.16
CA ASN A 653 35.39 9.56 2.26
C ASN A 653 34.60 8.25 2.18
N THR A 654 35.10 7.23 1.47
CA THR A 654 34.50 5.89 1.39
C THR A 654 34.10 5.33 2.75
N GLU A 655 34.83 5.60 3.84
CA GLU A 655 34.44 5.19 5.20
C GLU A 655 33.09 5.76 5.69
N TYR A 656 32.61 6.85 5.10
CA TYR A 656 31.30 7.46 5.38
C TYR A 656 30.35 7.44 4.18
N GLN A 657 30.75 6.85 3.06
CA GLN A 657 29.89 6.59 1.89
C GLN A 657 28.76 5.63 2.29
N LEU A 658 27.51 6.12 2.36
CA LEU A 658 26.36 5.30 2.74
C LEU A 658 25.79 4.49 1.57
N ALA A 659 26.04 4.92 0.33
CA ALA A 659 25.53 4.24 -0.85
C ALA A 659 26.22 2.88 -1.16
N ASP A 660 27.37 2.62 -0.52
CA ASP A 660 28.11 1.33 -0.45
C ASP A 660 27.18 0.11 -0.29
N LEU A 661 26.15 0.25 0.57
CA LEU A 661 25.24 -0.83 0.93
C LEU A 661 24.35 -1.29 -0.25
N PHE A 662 24.23 -0.45 -1.28
CA PHE A 662 23.38 -0.67 -2.44
C PHE A 662 24.12 -1.18 -3.69
N THR A 663 25.44 -1.37 -3.62
CA THR A 663 26.30 -1.69 -4.77
C THR A 663 27.22 -2.89 -4.56
N LYS A 664 27.64 -3.18 -3.31
CA LYS A 664 28.65 -4.21 -3.03
C LYS A 664 28.32 -5.05 -1.79
N ALA A 665 28.76 -6.31 -1.78
CA ALA A 665 28.54 -7.24 -0.68
C ALA A 665 29.59 -7.04 0.44
N LEU A 666 29.15 -6.52 1.59
CA LEU A 666 30.04 -6.06 2.66
C LEU A 666 30.32 -7.13 3.73
N ASN A 667 31.39 -6.94 4.52
CA ASN A 667 31.68 -7.73 5.71
C ASN A 667 30.75 -7.34 6.88
N GLU A 668 30.59 -8.18 7.91
CA GLU A 668 29.64 -7.92 9.01
C GLU A 668 29.85 -6.57 9.71
N LYS A 669 31.11 -6.20 10.02
CA LYS A 669 31.40 -4.93 10.73
C LYS A 669 30.96 -3.72 9.90
N ARG A 670 31.34 -3.69 8.61
CA ARG A 670 30.99 -2.61 7.68
C ARG A 670 29.50 -2.58 7.35
N PHE A 671 28.89 -3.75 7.16
CA PHE A 671 27.46 -3.90 6.91
C PHE A 671 26.63 -3.34 8.08
N ASN A 672 26.90 -3.78 9.31
CA ASN A 672 26.15 -3.33 10.50
C ASN A 672 26.29 -1.81 10.72
N PHE A 673 27.49 -1.25 10.53
CA PHE A 673 27.73 0.19 10.63
C PHE A 673 26.89 0.99 9.63
N LEU A 674 26.82 0.56 8.36
CA LEU A 674 26.00 1.26 7.37
C LEU A 674 24.50 1.12 7.65
N VAL A 675 24.04 -0.06 8.09
CA VAL A 675 22.63 -0.26 8.50
C VAL A 675 22.23 0.70 9.63
N GLU A 676 23.10 0.89 10.64
CA GLU A 676 22.91 1.90 11.69
C GLU A 676 22.85 3.33 11.11
N LYS A 677 23.79 3.70 10.21
CA LYS A 677 23.82 5.05 9.59
C LYS A 677 22.73 5.30 8.55
N LEU A 678 22.03 4.27 8.09
CA LEU A 678 20.78 4.38 7.34
C LEU A 678 19.56 4.68 8.23
N GLY A 679 19.73 4.84 9.55
CA GLY A 679 18.63 5.06 10.48
C GLY A 679 17.82 3.79 10.74
N MET A 680 18.40 2.60 10.55
CA MET A 680 17.71 1.35 10.86
C MET A 680 17.97 0.90 12.30
N SER A 681 16.90 0.61 13.03
CA SER A 681 16.94 0.23 14.45
C SER A 681 15.94 -0.89 14.78
N TYR A 682 15.90 -1.25 16.07
CA TYR A 682 14.87 -2.11 16.66
C TYR A 682 13.80 -1.25 17.37
N PRO A 683 12.56 -1.76 17.53
CA PRO A 683 11.39 -1.02 18.04
C PRO A 683 11.37 -0.76 19.55
#